data_AF-A0A7Y6DLF7-F1
#
_entry.id   AF-A0A7Y6DLF7-F1
#
_cell.length_a   1.000
_cell.length_b   1.000
_cell.length_c   1.000
_cell.angle_alpha   90.00
_cell.angle_beta   90.00
_cell.angle_gamma   90.00
#
_symmetry.space_group_name_H-M   'P 1'
#
loop_
_entity.id
_entity.type
_entity.pdbx_description
1 polymer ?
#
loop_
_entity_poly.entity_id
_entity_poly.type
_entity_poly.pdbx_seq_one_letter_code
_entity_poly.pdbx_strand_id
1 'polypeptide(L)'
;MSRTETSPPSSGSPGPPNGDPGIRTTDPHLPGDAPATPDRHEGTTSTMTQPLQPLLHDSVVVLTAPSQAWSAPDGRIDGHGIHGFYHSDLRVLDRVLLTVGGETPEHIATAGPDAATSVFTGLARGLDDTTADPRVRIDRTRSVRAGSLSERIVLRNALRTTVVTTVEMVLGADFSPMQSIKAGLSGSEHPVTVETGADGAAAVLRSGRVAAPIVAEGATAAVDGERVSLRWSVEIPANGSAELTWRIDVDDPTAVVSGAEPSTEWSAFRATTGDSRLQSWLGRAIADLQALRMSTVERPDDTFLAAGAPWFFTLFGRDSLWAARMLLPLGHEIAASTLRVLAHYQGTRTVAETAEQPGKIMHELRPAALTIPGEGVELPPLYYGTVDATALWVCLLHDAWKWGMPRDEVEQLLPHLEAALAWMRDVGDSDGDGFLEYIDTTGHGLANQGWKDSGDSIQWRDGTLADGPIALCEVQGYAYQAAVGGAELLEAFGRAGADAWRTWAADLKARFAAAFWIDEPAGAYPAVALDAAKRKVDTVTSNIGHLLGTGILDPEESALVARRLVSPELSSGYGLRTMSTDSAGYWPLSYHGGSVWAHDTAIAISGLAAEGFREEAGQLADGLLAAAQGFAYRMPELHSGDSAEQSSSPIPYPAACRPQAWSAAAAVAVLSARLGLRADAPAGRLEVDPDPGAGSIRVEGLRFAGSPRDLTA
;
A
#
# COMPACT_ATOMS: atom_id res chain seq x y z
N MET A 1 -52.74 4.74 55.06
CA MET A 1 -51.92 5.73 55.80
C MET A 1 -51.40 6.69 54.72
N SER A 2 -51.97 7.90 54.58
CA SER A 2 -51.63 9.12 55.34
C SER A 2 -50.22 9.62 54.94
N ARG A 3 -49.98 10.82 54.35
CA ARG A 3 -50.80 12.03 54.03
C ARG A 3 -50.21 12.70 52.75
N THR A 4 -50.98 13.36 51.87
CA THR A 4 -51.15 14.85 51.71
C THR A 4 -49.89 15.73 51.92
N GLU A 5 -49.63 16.84 51.19
CA GLU A 5 -50.51 17.71 50.36
C GLU A 5 -49.74 18.53 49.26
N THR A 6 -50.40 19.53 48.64
CA THR A 6 -50.08 20.20 47.33
C THR A 6 -49.27 21.54 47.37
N SER A 7 -48.90 22.02 46.16
CA SER A 7 -48.30 23.32 45.73
C SER A 7 -49.17 24.60 46.04
N PRO A 8 -48.90 25.89 45.62
CA PRO A 8 -48.48 26.38 44.26
C PRO A 8 -47.54 27.68 44.24
N PRO A 9 -47.67 28.77 43.42
CA PRO A 9 -46.63 29.16 42.42
C PRO A 9 -46.28 30.69 42.25
N SER A 10 -45.71 31.09 41.09
CA SER A 10 -45.61 32.45 40.46
C SER A 10 -44.53 33.44 40.98
N SER A 11 -43.98 34.44 40.25
CA SER A 11 -43.93 34.81 38.79
C SER A 11 -43.00 36.04 38.54
N GLY A 12 -42.46 36.23 37.31
CA GLY A 12 -42.25 37.58 36.72
C GLY A 12 -40.83 38.02 36.27
N SER A 13 -40.79 38.77 35.17
CA SER A 13 -39.71 39.65 34.64
C SER A 13 -40.37 41.03 34.29
N PRO A 14 -39.70 42.19 33.98
CA PRO A 14 -38.57 42.35 33.02
C PRO A 14 -37.59 43.56 33.24
N GLY A 15 -36.63 43.77 32.31
CA GLY A 15 -36.25 45.11 31.79
C GLY A 15 -35.09 45.93 32.43
N PRO A 16 -34.17 46.54 31.63
CA PRO A 16 -33.12 47.50 32.08
C PRO A 16 -33.48 48.99 31.77
N PRO A 17 -32.67 50.02 32.17
CA PRO A 17 -31.58 50.54 31.30
C PRO A 17 -30.39 51.26 32.03
N ASN A 18 -29.49 51.86 31.21
CA ASN A 18 -28.22 52.56 31.49
C ASN A 18 -28.22 53.73 32.50
N GLY A 19 -27.01 54.11 33.01
CA GLY A 19 -26.75 55.42 33.63
C GLY A 19 -25.33 55.69 34.17
N ASP A 20 -24.47 56.34 33.37
CA ASP A 20 -23.25 57.12 33.77
C ASP A 20 -23.64 58.64 33.72
N PRO A 21 -22.97 59.68 34.31
CA PRO A 21 -21.50 59.82 34.40
C PRO A 21 -20.82 60.65 35.54
N GLY A 22 -19.56 60.24 35.85
CA GLY A 22 -18.34 61.08 35.91
C GLY A 22 -18.15 62.22 36.94
N ILE A 23 -16.90 62.75 37.02
CA ILE A 23 -16.50 64.17 37.22
C ILE A 23 -14.95 64.36 37.37
N ARG A 24 -14.34 65.17 36.46
CA ARG A 24 -13.21 66.16 36.57
C ARG A 24 -11.88 65.78 37.31
N THR A 25 -10.65 66.27 37.02
CA THR A 25 -9.91 67.09 35.99
C THR A 25 -8.38 66.89 36.29
N THR A 26 -7.32 67.43 35.64
CA THR A 26 -7.06 68.59 34.74
C THR A 26 -5.73 68.42 33.96
N ASP A 27 -5.51 69.28 32.95
CA ASP A 27 -4.27 69.57 32.16
C ASP A 27 -3.09 70.24 32.93
N PRO A 28 -1.88 70.49 32.35
CA PRO A 28 -1.19 69.87 31.17
C PRO A 28 0.38 69.70 31.29
N HIS A 29 1.00 69.17 30.21
CA HIS A 29 2.38 69.38 29.68
C HIS A 29 3.69 68.90 30.39
N LEU A 30 4.38 67.93 29.75
CA LEU A 30 5.79 67.89 29.24
C LEU A 30 7.02 68.29 30.13
N PRO A 31 8.26 67.83 29.81
CA PRO A 31 8.73 66.51 29.32
C PRO A 31 10.06 66.02 30.00
N GLY A 32 10.55 64.81 29.68
CA GLY A 32 12.01 64.47 29.77
C GLY A 32 12.42 63.17 30.49
N ASP A 33 13.16 62.32 29.75
CA ASP A 33 14.17 61.31 30.10
C ASP A 33 14.16 60.46 31.41
N ALA A 34 14.08 59.13 31.21
CA ALA A 34 14.90 58.01 31.75
C ALA A 34 15.50 58.03 33.20
N PRO A 35 15.67 56.87 33.89
CA PRO A 35 15.96 55.54 33.32
C PRO A 35 15.37 54.31 34.08
N ALA A 36 15.96 53.13 33.80
CA ALA A 36 15.95 51.84 34.53
C ALA A 36 14.87 50.80 34.18
N THR A 37 15.33 49.55 34.06
CA THR A 37 14.61 48.34 33.61
C THR A 37 14.31 47.37 34.76
N PRO A 38 13.16 46.68 34.74
CA PRO A 38 12.98 45.39 35.40
C PRO A 38 13.18 44.23 34.39
N ASP A 39 13.72 43.11 34.86
CA ASP A 39 13.96 41.92 34.03
C ASP A 39 12.68 41.31 33.45
N ARG A 40 12.78 40.74 32.24
CA ARG A 40 11.80 39.80 31.69
C ARG A 40 12.42 38.42 31.61
N HIS A 41 11.84 37.46 32.32
CA HIS A 41 12.12 36.05 32.06
C HIS A 41 11.54 35.66 30.70
N GLU A 42 12.40 35.43 29.71
CA GLU A 42 12.03 34.75 28.47
C GLU A 42 11.84 33.26 28.76
N GLY A 43 10.64 32.91 29.22
CA GLY A 43 10.19 31.52 29.24
C GLY A 43 9.91 31.06 27.82
N THR A 44 10.90 30.48 27.15
CA THR A 44 10.75 29.82 25.85
C THR A 44 9.88 28.56 26.01
N THR A 45 8.57 28.74 25.89
CA THR A 45 7.64 27.63 25.68
C THR A 45 7.93 26.98 24.34
N SER A 46 8.83 25.99 24.35
CA SER A 46 9.04 25.09 23.23
C SER A 46 7.75 24.35 22.95
N THR A 47 6.98 24.83 21.99
CA THR A 47 5.85 24.11 21.42
C THR A 47 6.41 22.91 20.69
N MET A 48 6.41 21.75 21.35
CA MET A 48 6.74 20.47 20.71
C MET A 48 5.68 20.19 19.64
N THR A 49 5.98 20.59 18.41
CA THR A 49 5.28 20.14 17.22
C THR A 49 5.34 18.62 17.20
N GLN A 50 4.18 17.96 17.12
CA GLN A 50 4.15 16.51 16.91
C GLN A 50 4.92 16.17 15.62
N PRO A 51 5.66 15.04 15.61
CA PRO A 51 6.30 14.57 14.39
C PRO A 51 5.22 14.20 13.37
N LEU A 52 5.55 14.29 12.08
CA LEU A 52 4.62 14.06 10.97
C LEU A 52 5.13 12.94 10.08
N GLN A 53 4.24 12.08 9.60
CA GLN A 53 4.57 11.06 8.61
C GLN A 53 5.24 11.70 7.39
N PRO A 54 6.40 11.20 6.92
CA PRO A 54 7.14 11.84 5.84
C PRO A 54 6.43 11.66 4.50
N LEU A 55 6.57 12.68 3.64
CA LEU A 55 6.07 12.65 2.27
C LEU A 55 6.93 11.70 1.40
N LEU A 56 6.29 11.01 0.47
CA LEU A 56 6.95 10.06 -0.46
C LEU A 56 6.87 10.48 -1.94
N HIS A 57 5.98 11.41 -2.27
CA HIS A 57 5.54 11.71 -3.65
C HIS A 57 6.65 12.11 -4.64
N ASP A 58 7.70 12.81 -4.18
CA ASP A 58 8.84 13.30 -4.95
C ASP A 58 10.07 12.37 -4.89
N SER A 59 10.03 11.35 -4.03
CA SER A 59 11.16 10.47 -3.78
C SER A 59 11.36 9.43 -4.90
N VAL A 60 12.62 9.14 -5.21
CA VAL A 60 13.04 8.06 -6.11
C VAL A 60 13.33 6.81 -5.28
N VAL A 61 12.65 5.70 -5.60
CA VAL A 61 12.84 4.40 -4.96
C VAL A 61 13.33 3.32 -5.92
N VAL A 62 14.36 2.62 -5.46
CA VAL A 62 15.00 1.45 -6.08
C VAL A 62 14.83 0.28 -5.12
N LEU A 63 14.29 -0.86 -5.54
CA LEU A 63 13.95 -1.97 -4.63
C LEU A 63 14.13 -3.36 -5.25
N THR A 64 14.37 -4.34 -4.38
CA THR A 64 14.17 -5.77 -4.59
C THR A 64 13.91 -6.36 -3.20
N ALA A 65 12.72 -6.91 -2.97
CA ALA A 65 12.28 -7.36 -1.65
C ALA A 65 13.28 -8.30 -0.94
N PRO A 66 13.46 -8.19 0.39
CA PRO A 66 12.86 -7.22 1.32
C PRO A 66 13.72 -5.96 1.48
N SER A 67 14.46 -5.55 0.44
CA SER A 67 15.35 -4.37 0.46
C SER A 67 14.89 -3.24 -0.47
N GLN A 68 15.06 -2.00 -0.01
CA GLN A 68 14.60 -0.80 -0.70
C GLN A 68 15.51 0.39 -0.38
N ALA A 69 15.75 1.27 -1.35
CA ALA A 69 16.54 2.49 -1.21
C ALA A 69 15.77 3.70 -1.73
N TRP A 70 15.46 4.63 -0.83
CA TRP A 70 14.70 5.86 -1.07
C TRP A 70 15.64 7.08 -1.04
N SER A 71 15.53 7.96 -2.03
CA SER A 71 16.39 9.15 -2.16
C SER A 71 15.69 10.31 -2.86
N ALA A 72 16.25 11.51 -2.72
CA ALA A 72 15.86 12.67 -3.53
C ALA A 72 16.00 12.38 -5.04
N PRO A 73 15.36 13.20 -5.92
CA PRO A 73 15.46 13.05 -7.38
C PRO A 73 16.89 12.96 -7.95
N ASP A 74 17.87 13.57 -7.29
CA ASP A 74 19.30 13.54 -7.65
C ASP A 74 20.08 12.31 -7.11
N GLY A 75 19.41 11.46 -6.34
CA GLY A 75 19.98 10.25 -5.74
C GLY A 75 20.66 10.46 -4.39
N ARG A 76 20.67 11.66 -3.82
CA ARG A 76 21.14 11.87 -2.44
C ARG A 76 20.22 11.16 -1.46
N ILE A 77 20.84 10.37 -0.58
CA ILE A 77 20.21 9.90 0.65
C ILE A 77 20.76 10.80 1.75
N ASP A 78 19.89 11.65 2.32
CA ASP A 78 20.24 12.72 3.27
C ASP A 78 19.43 12.66 4.58
N GLY A 79 18.70 11.56 4.81
CA GLY A 79 17.89 11.30 6.00
C GLY A 79 16.63 12.14 6.13
N HIS A 80 16.32 13.00 5.15
CA HIS A 80 15.08 13.75 5.15
C HIS A 80 13.90 12.81 4.95
N GLY A 81 13.04 12.70 5.98
CA GLY A 81 11.88 11.82 5.97
C GLY A 81 12.25 10.36 5.69
N ILE A 82 11.76 9.82 4.56
CA ILE A 82 12.00 8.43 4.15
C ILE A 82 13.41 8.17 3.62
N HIS A 83 14.22 9.19 3.30
CA HIS A 83 15.50 8.96 2.61
C HIS A 83 16.42 8.00 3.39
N GLY A 84 16.75 6.86 2.79
CA GLY A 84 17.49 5.79 3.44
C GLY A 84 17.64 4.53 2.60
N PHE A 85 18.52 3.63 3.04
CA PHE A 85 18.55 2.23 2.61
C PHE A 85 17.98 1.35 3.71
N TYR A 86 17.10 0.42 3.33
CA TYR A 86 16.35 -0.43 4.23
C TYR A 86 16.50 -1.91 3.86
N HIS A 87 16.39 -2.75 4.88
CA HIS A 87 16.22 -4.19 4.77
C HIS A 87 15.28 -4.64 5.89
N SER A 88 14.30 -5.50 5.59
CA SER A 88 13.19 -5.79 6.51
C SER A 88 12.52 -4.47 6.95
N ASP A 89 12.07 -4.39 8.20
CA ASP A 89 11.52 -3.18 8.83
C ASP A 89 12.60 -2.23 9.42
N LEU A 90 13.86 -2.27 8.94
CA LEU A 90 14.96 -1.44 9.45
C LEU A 90 15.60 -0.54 8.37
N ARG A 91 15.80 0.75 8.69
CA ARG A 91 16.64 1.66 7.88
C ARG A 91 18.11 1.48 8.25
N VAL A 92 18.85 0.67 7.50
CA VAL A 92 20.27 0.40 7.75
C VAL A 92 21.14 1.65 7.53
N LEU A 93 20.83 2.48 6.54
CA LEU A 93 21.54 3.75 6.28
C LEU A 93 20.59 4.95 6.17
N ASP A 94 20.95 6.08 6.77
CA ASP A 94 20.28 7.37 6.58
C ASP A 94 21.11 8.39 5.75
N ARG A 95 22.38 8.11 5.43
CA ARG A 95 23.20 8.91 4.49
C ARG A 95 23.85 8.03 3.44
N VAL A 96 23.82 8.49 2.18
CA VAL A 96 24.60 7.98 1.04
C VAL A 96 24.90 9.16 0.10
N LEU A 97 25.88 9.97 0.49
CA LEU A 97 26.21 11.27 -0.13
C LEU A 97 27.53 11.20 -0.94
N LEU A 98 27.45 11.56 -2.21
CA LEU A 98 28.58 11.59 -3.16
C LEU A 98 29.13 13.02 -3.32
N THR A 99 30.44 13.20 -3.18
CA THR A 99 31.15 14.39 -3.68
C THR A 99 32.31 14.00 -4.61
N VAL A 100 32.64 14.90 -5.53
CA VAL A 100 33.71 14.75 -6.52
C VAL A 100 34.47 16.07 -6.61
N GLY A 101 35.78 16.05 -6.36
CA GLY A 101 36.57 17.27 -6.17
C GLY A 101 36.23 18.05 -4.89
N GLY A 102 35.41 17.48 -3.99
CA GLY A 102 34.85 18.16 -2.82
C GLY A 102 33.49 18.84 -3.07
N GLU A 103 32.97 18.82 -4.30
CA GLU A 103 31.68 19.39 -4.67
C GLU A 103 30.62 18.30 -4.87
N THR A 104 29.35 18.61 -4.60
CA THR A 104 28.21 17.76 -5.00
C THR A 104 27.99 17.89 -6.51
N PRO A 105 27.87 16.78 -7.28
CA PRO A 105 27.61 16.85 -8.72
C PRO A 105 26.32 17.60 -9.07
N GLU A 106 26.36 18.47 -10.09
CA GLU A 106 25.18 19.17 -10.60
C GLU A 106 24.29 18.19 -11.36
N HIS A 107 23.12 17.86 -10.81
CA HIS A 107 22.19 16.87 -11.35
C HIS A 107 21.51 17.34 -12.65
N ILE A 108 21.37 16.44 -13.62
CA ILE A 108 20.71 16.73 -14.91
C ILE A 108 19.69 15.68 -15.37
N ALA A 109 19.76 14.44 -14.89
CA ALA A 109 18.80 13.38 -15.28
C ALA A 109 18.78 12.21 -14.28
N THR A 110 17.62 11.58 -14.13
CA THR A 110 17.45 10.29 -13.43
C THR A 110 16.61 9.35 -14.28
N ALA A 111 17.09 8.14 -14.51
CA ALA A 111 16.39 7.11 -15.28
C ALA A 111 16.75 5.71 -14.77
N GLY A 112 15.78 4.80 -14.69
CA GLY A 112 16.00 3.40 -14.32
C GLY A 112 15.55 2.45 -15.43
N PRO A 113 16.30 1.37 -15.73
CA PRO A 113 15.88 0.36 -16.69
C PRO A 113 14.75 -0.54 -16.15
N ASP A 114 14.60 -0.62 -14.82
CA ASP A 114 13.69 -1.54 -14.12
C ASP A 114 13.25 -0.94 -12.76
N ALA A 115 12.90 -1.77 -11.78
CA ALA A 115 12.55 -1.36 -10.41
C ALA A 115 13.73 -1.46 -9.41
N ALA A 116 14.75 -2.26 -9.75
CA ALA A 116 15.90 -2.64 -8.92
C ALA A 116 17.16 -1.83 -9.22
N THR A 117 17.16 -1.01 -10.29
CA THR A 117 18.28 -0.15 -10.71
C THR A 117 17.80 1.25 -11.11
N SER A 118 18.57 2.28 -10.74
CA SER A 118 18.45 3.65 -11.26
C SER A 118 19.81 4.28 -11.54
N VAL A 119 19.89 5.12 -12.55
CA VAL A 119 21.07 5.90 -12.93
C VAL A 119 20.79 7.38 -12.70
N PHE A 120 21.56 7.98 -11.79
CA PHE A 120 21.59 9.42 -11.54
C PHE A 120 22.75 10.01 -12.34
N THR A 121 22.45 10.94 -13.26
CA THR A 121 23.45 11.61 -14.10
C THR A 121 23.68 13.02 -13.59
N GLY A 122 24.94 13.40 -13.41
CA GLY A 122 25.34 14.75 -13.03
C GLY A 122 26.67 15.20 -13.64
N LEU A 123 27.08 16.42 -13.31
CA LEU A 123 28.25 17.12 -13.88
C LEU A 123 29.21 17.57 -12.76
N ALA A 124 30.51 17.49 -12.99
CA ALA A 124 31.55 17.91 -12.03
C ALA A 124 32.25 19.19 -12.51
N ARG A 125 31.52 20.31 -12.50
CA ARG A 125 31.95 21.55 -13.17
C ARG A 125 33.16 22.23 -12.53
N GLY A 126 33.43 22.02 -11.24
CA GLY A 126 34.68 22.43 -10.60
C GLY A 126 35.94 21.72 -11.12
N LEU A 127 35.79 20.67 -11.95
CA LEU A 127 36.90 19.93 -12.60
C LEU A 127 36.98 20.16 -14.12
N ASP A 128 36.12 21.02 -14.67
CA ASP A 128 35.95 21.21 -16.12
C ASP A 128 36.82 22.36 -16.68
N ASP A 129 36.77 22.57 -18.01
CA ASP A 129 37.31 23.80 -18.60
C ASP A 129 36.29 24.96 -18.59
N THR A 130 36.72 26.14 -19.05
CA THR A 130 35.90 27.35 -19.04
C THR A 130 34.95 27.47 -20.24
N THR A 131 34.71 26.39 -21.00
CA THR A 131 33.72 26.40 -22.10
C THR A 131 32.28 26.20 -21.58
N ALA A 132 31.30 26.51 -22.44
CA ALA A 132 29.88 26.45 -22.05
C ALA A 132 29.32 25.02 -22.00
N ASP A 133 29.91 24.09 -22.76
CA ASP A 133 29.49 22.69 -22.83
C ASP A 133 30.26 21.86 -21.79
N PRO A 134 29.60 21.20 -20.83
CA PRO A 134 30.28 20.43 -19.80
C PRO A 134 30.92 19.15 -20.36
N ARG A 135 32.16 18.87 -19.96
CA ARG A 135 33.00 17.76 -20.43
C ARG A 135 33.29 16.73 -19.34
N VAL A 136 33.07 17.07 -18.06
CA VAL A 136 33.23 16.13 -16.93
C VAL A 136 31.86 15.68 -16.43
N ARG A 137 31.46 14.47 -16.83
CA ARG A 137 30.17 13.84 -16.51
C ARG A 137 30.32 12.69 -15.52
N ILE A 138 29.34 12.51 -14.64
CA ILE A 138 29.23 11.41 -13.69
C ILE A 138 27.94 10.62 -13.96
N ASP A 139 28.06 9.30 -14.13
CA ASP A 139 26.94 8.36 -14.15
C ASP A 139 26.97 7.51 -12.86
N ARG A 140 26.09 7.79 -11.89
CA ARG A 140 25.94 7.02 -10.65
C ARG A 140 24.83 5.99 -10.81
N THR A 141 25.19 4.73 -11.07
CA THR A 141 24.23 3.62 -11.09
C THR A 141 24.04 3.10 -9.67
N ARG A 142 22.83 3.14 -9.12
CA ARG A 142 22.43 2.43 -7.89
C ARG A 142 21.66 1.18 -8.26
N SER A 143 22.00 0.05 -7.65
CA SER A 143 21.25 -1.21 -7.77
C SER A 143 21.03 -1.84 -6.40
N VAL A 144 19.79 -2.29 -6.14
CA VAL A 144 19.35 -2.98 -4.93
C VAL A 144 19.03 -4.44 -5.26
N ARG A 145 19.45 -5.35 -4.40
CA ARG A 145 19.03 -6.77 -4.36
C ARG A 145 18.54 -7.09 -2.95
N ALA A 146 17.92 -8.26 -2.76
CA ALA A 146 17.60 -8.78 -1.43
C ALA A 146 18.85 -8.73 -0.53
N GLY A 147 18.80 -7.96 0.57
CA GLY A 147 19.91 -7.83 1.51
C GLY A 147 21.14 -7.07 1.01
N SER A 148 21.09 -6.35 -0.12
CA SER A 148 22.29 -5.66 -0.65
C SER A 148 21.97 -4.38 -1.42
N LEU A 149 22.71 -3.32 -1.14
CA LEU A 149 22.74 -2.07 -1.92
C LEU A 149 24.15 -1.89 -2.49
N SER A 150 24.22 -1.59 -3.79
CA SER A 150 25.47 -1.32 -4.49
C SER A 150 25.36 -0.06 -5.34
N GLU A 151 26.46 0.68 -5.47
CA GLU A 151 26.57 1.73 -6.47
C GLU A 151 27.86 1.61 -7.28
N ARG A 152 27.74 1.93 -8.58
CA ARG A 152 28.82 1.99 -9.56
C ARG A 152 28.85 3.40 -10.15
N ILE A 153 29.95 4.10 -9.93
CA ILE A 153 30.13 5.51 -10.27
C ILE A 153 31.11 5.59 -11.44
N VAL A 154 30.64 6.00 -12.61
CA VAL A 154 31.50 6.22 -13.79
C VAL A 154 31.73 7.71 -13.97
N LEU A 155 32.99 8.13 -13.90
CA LEU A 155 33.42 9.49 -14.21
C LEU A 155 33.98 9.51 -15.63
N ARG A 156 33.50 10.43 -16.48
CA ARG A 156 33.89 10.57 -17.88
C ARG A 156 34.52 11.93 -18.10
N ASN A 157 35.66 11.96 -18.78
CA ASN A 157 36.44 13.16 -19.02
C ASN A 157 36.61 13.39 -20.54
N ALA A 158 35.90 14.37 -21.10
CA ALA A 158 36.04 14.79 -22.50
C ALA A 158 37.03 15.98 -22.71
N LEU A 159 37.87 16.27 -21.71
CA LEU A 159 39.01 17.19 -21.84
C LEU A 159 40.18 16.53 -22.57
N ARG A 160 41.09 17.36 -23.09
CA ARG A 160 42.36 16.91 -23.71
C ARG A 160 43.48 16.67 -22.70
N THR A 161 43.18 16.80 -21.42
CA THR A 161 44.09 16.60 -20.28
C THR A 161 43.49 15.60 -19.31
N THR A 162 44.35 14.82 -18.67
CA THR A 162 43.96 13.99 -17.52
C THR A 162 43.43 14.87 -16.40
N VAL A 163 42.34 14.46 -15.76
CA VAL A 163 41.82 15.04 -14.51
C VAL A 163 42.29 14.15 -13.36
N VAL A 164 42.90 14.75 -12.33
CA VAL A 164 43.23 14.06 -11.07
C VAL A 164 42.38 14.68 -9.98
N THR A 165 41.62 13.86 -9.25
CA THR A 165 40.66 14.35 -8.26
C THR A 165 40.43 13.33 -7.14
N THR A 166 39.73 13.75 -6.09
CA THR A 166 39.20 12.85 -5.05
C THR A 166 37.72 12.61 -5.29
N VAL A 167 37.28 11.36 -5.10
CA VAL A 167 35.87 11.01 -4.96
C VAL A 167 35.63 10.55 -3.53
N GLU A 168 34.56 11.04 -2.91
CA GLU A 168 34.18 10.68 -1.55
C GLU A 168 32.71 10.23 -1.50
N MET A 169 32.45 9.11 -0.84
CA MET A 169 31.12 8.63 -0.50
C MET A 169 30.97 8.59 1.02
N VAL A 170 30.06 9.38 1.57
CA VAL A 170 29.74 9.39 3.00
C VAL A 170 28.49 8.56 3.25
N LEU A 171 28.65 7.51 4.03
CA LEU A 171 27.61 6.61 4.52
C LEU A 171 27.31 6.94 5.99
N GLY A 172 26.03 6.88 6.39
CA GLY A 172 25.58 7.10 7.76
C GLY A 172 24.77 5.92 8.25
N ALA A 173 25.18 5.31 9.36
CA ALA A 173 24.46 4.25 10.04
C ALA A 173 23.25 4.83 10.78
N ASP A 174 22.14 4.09 10.83
CA ASP A 174 20.90 4.59 11.43
C ASP A 174 20.16 3.51 12.25
N PHE A 175 19.84 2.37 11.62
CA PHE A 175 19.10 1.25 12.20
C PHE A 175 17.78 1.63 12.92
N SER A 176 17.08 2.67 12.44
CA SER A 176 15.75 3.02 12.96
C SER A 176 14.67 2.04 12.46
N PRO A 177 13.73 1.61 13.32
CA PRO A 177 12.55 0.86 12.90
C PRO A 177 11.63 1.64 11.93
N MET A 178 11.03 0.93 10.99
CA MET A 178 10.10 1.48 9.99
C MET A 178 8.92 2.21 10.63
N GLN A 179 8.38 1.70 11.74
CA GLN A 179 7.29 2.34 12.49
C GLN A 179 7.68 3.70 13.09
N SER A 180 8.92 3.87 13.57
CA SER A 180 9.43 5.16 14.01
C SER A 180 9.50 6.14 12.85
N ILE A 181 10.00 5.70 11.69
CA ILE A 181 10.12 6.54 10.48
C ILE A 181 8.72 6.91 9.93
N LYS A 182 7.76 5.99 9.96
CA LYS A 182 6.34 6.25 9.63
C LYS A 182 5.74 7.30 10.56
N ALA A 183 6.11 7.31 11.84
CA ALA A 183 5.71 8.32 12.81
C ALA A 183 6.51 9.65 12.71
N GLY A 184 7.42 9.81 11.74
CA GLY A 184 8.25 11.02 11.60
C GLY A 184 9.41 11.12 12.60
N LEU A 185 9.81 10.00 13.21
CA LEU A 185 10.88 9.86 14.20
C LEU A 185 12.08 9.08 13.64
N SER A 186 13.22 9.18 14.31
CA SER A 186 14.41 8.37 14.05
C SER A 186 15.16 8.01 15.33
N GLY A 187 15.91 6.91 15.29
CA GLY A 187 16.66 6.35 16.41
C GLY A 187 16.60 4.83 16.41
N SER A 188 17.76 4.18 16.57
CA SER A 188 17.84 2.73 16.75
C SER A 188 17.46 2.31 18.18
N GLU A 189 16.86 1.13 18.31
CA GLU A 189 16.53 0.51 19.60
C GLU A 189 17.77 -0.02 20.34
N HIS A 190 18.89 -0.13 19.65
CA HIS A 190 20.15 -0.65 20.17
C HIS A 190 21.31 0.30 19.80
N PRO A 191 22.42 0.31 20.58
CA PRO A 191 23.59 1.12 20.24
C PRO A 191 24.16 0.75 18.87
N VAL A 192 24.32 1.74 18.01
CA VAL A 192 24.94 1.58 16.69
C VAL A 192 26.46 1.61 16.85
N THR A 193 27.16 0.67 16.20
CA THR A 193 28.63 0.69 16.13
C THR A 193 29.13 0.58 14.70
N VAL A 194 30.32 1.15 14.46
CA VAL A 194 30.96 1.19 13.15
C VAL A 194 32.44 0.84 13.32
N GLU A 195 32.88 -0.23 12.64
CA GLU A 195 34.22 -0.81 12.77
C GLU A 195 34.92 -0.85 11.40
N THR A 196 36.16 -0.39 11.29
CA THR A 196 36.95 -0.53 10.04
C THR A 196 37.49 -1.95 9.88
N GLY A 197 37.49 -2.46 8.65
CA GLY A 197 38.18 -3.69 8.28
C GLY A 197 39.71 -3.57 8.47
N ALA A 198 40.37 -4.71 8.66
CA ALA A 198 41.81 -4.77 8.97
C ALA A 198 42.74 -4.29 7.83
N ASP A 199 42.20 -4.10 6.63
CA ASP A 199 42.86 -3.54 5.45
C ASP A 199 42.62 -2.03 5.25
N GLY A 200 41.66 -1.45 5.97
CA GLY A 200 41.21 -0.06 5.77
C GLY A 200 40.40 0.20 4.50
N ALA A 201 39.95 -0.85 3.78
CA ALA A 201 39.13 -0.74 2.57
C ALA A 201 37.67 -1.22 2.77
N ALA A 202 37.40 -1.88 3.90
CA ALA A 202 36.07 -2.29 4.34
C ALA A 202 35.65 -1.59 5.65
N ALA A 203 34.35 -1.64 5.95
CA ALA A 203 33.80 -1.29 7.26
C ALA A 203 32.65 -2.24 7.61
N VAL A 204 32.25 -2.32 8.88
CA VAL A 204 31.06 -3.06 9.32
C VAL A 204 30.25 -2.17 10.24
N LEU A 205 28.98 -1.97 9.87
CA LEU A 205 27.98 -1.29 10.69
C LEU A 205 27.24 -2.36 11.51
N ARG A 206 26.86 -2.08 12.75
CA ARG A 206 26.11 -3.03 13.59
C ARG A 206 25.07 -2.32 14.43
N SER A 207 23.93 -3.00 14.65
CA SER A 207 22.98 -2.66 15.73
C SER A 207 22.32 -3.94 16.24
N GLY A 208 22.46 -4.21 17.54
CA GLY A 208 21.96 -5.44 18.18
C GLY A 208 22.46 -6.73 17.54
N ARG A 209 21.57 -7.46 16.85
CA ARG A 209 21.87 -8.69 16.11
C ARG A 209 22.17 -8.48 14.63
N VAL A 210 21.86 -7.30 14.07
CA VAL A 210 22.02 -7.01 12.64
C VAL A 210 23.43 -6.49 12.36
N ALA A 211 24.03 -6.99 11.28
CA ALA A 211 25.33 -6.55 10.80
C ALA A 211 25.25 -6.15 9.33
N ALA A 212 25.94 -5.09 8.95
CA ALA A 212 25.98 -4.63 7.56
C ALA A 212 27.41 -4.31 7.11
N PRO A 213 28.13 -5.28 6.49
CA PRO A 213 29.46 -5.06 5.96
C PRO A 213 29.44 -4.22 4.68
N ILE A 214 30.32 -3.21 4.64
CA ILE A 214 30.62 -2.35 3.50
C ILE A 214 31.94 -2.81 2.86
N VAL A 215 31.96 -2.91 1.54
CA VAL A 215 33.17 -3.15 0.73
C VAL A 215 33.27 -2.08 -0.36
N ALA A 216 34.45 -1.47 -0.51
CA ALA A 216 34.71 -0.42 -1.50
C ALA A 216 36.10 -0.61 -2.13
N GLU A 217 36.15 -1.15 -3.35
CA GLU A 217 37.43 -1.49 -3.99
C GLU A 217 38.24 -0.23 -4.32
N GLY A 218 39.52 -0.23 -3.94
CA GLY A 218 40.42 0.92 -4.13
C GLY A 218 40.12 2.13 -3.24
N ALA A 219 39.15 2.05 -2.32
CA ALA A 219 38.87 3.10 -1.35
C ALA A 219 39.80 3.01 -0.13
N THR A 220 39.90 4.14 0.57
CA THR A 220 40.28 4.18 1.99
C THR A 220 39.05 4.54 2.82
N ALA A 221 38.77 3.75 3.85
CA ALA A 221 37.64 3.94 4.75
C ALA A 221 38.09 4.67 6.03
N ALA A 222 37.37 5.72 6.41
CA ALA A 222 37.54 6.44 7.66
C ALA A 222 36.20 6.49 8.43
N VAL A 223 36.26 6.32 9.75
CA VAL A 223 35.07 6.32 10.63
C VAL A 223 35.04 7.56 11.51
N ASP A 224 33.89 8.20 11.59
CA ASP A 224 33.61 9.34 12.47
C ASP A 224 32.24 9.14 13.14
N GLY A 225 32.24 8.63 14.37
CA GLY A 225 31.04 8.18 15.07
C GLY A 225 30.29 7.11 14.27
N GLU A 226 29.03 7.40 13.94
CA GLU A 226 28.12 6.53 13.18
C GLU A 226 28.29 6.65 11.65
N ARG A 227 29.34 7.32 11.17
CA ARG A 227 29.59 7.56 9.73
C ARG A 227 30.83 6.86 9.21
N VAL A 228 30.76 6.41 7.95
CA VAL A 228 31.88 5.92 7.15
C VAL A 228 32.09 6.85 5.97
N SER A 229 33.30 7.40 5.82
CA SER A 229 33.75 8.05 4.59
C SER A 229 34.61 7.08 3.78
N LEU A 230 34.22 6.83 2.53
CA LEU A 230 34.96 6.03 1.55
C LEU A 230 35.61 6.99 0.56
N ARG A 231 36.95 6.98 0.47
CA ARG A 231 37.72 7.95 -0.34
C ARG A 231 38.60 7.26 -1.37
N TRP A 232 38.45 7.67 -2.63
CA TRP A 232 39.26 7.26 -3.77
C TRP A 232 40.07 8.45 -4.31
N SER A 233 41.36 8.24 -4.55
CA SER A 233 42.17 9.14 -5.39
C SER A 233 42.09 8.65 -6.84
N VAL A 234 41.56 9.49 -7.74
CA VAL A 234 41.15 9.06 -9.08
C VAL A 234 41.90 9.84 -10.17
N GLU A 235 42.52 9.10 -11.09
CA GLU A 235 43.03 9.62 -12.35
C GLU A 235 42.04 9.28 -13.48
N ILE A 236 41.50 10.30 -14.16
CA ILE A 236 40.56 10.16 -15.28
C ILE A 236 41.29 10.61 -16.57
N PRO A 237 41.73 9.68 -17.44
CA PRO A 237 42.50 10.02 -18.62
C PRO A 237 41.79 10.98 -19.58
N ALA A 238 42.56 11.74 -20.36
CA ALA A 238 42.04 12.61 -21.42
C ALA A 238 41.20 11.83 -22.44
N ASN A 239 39.95 12.23 -22.68
CA ASN A 239 38.96 11.51 -23.49
C ASN A 239 38.64 10.09 -22.96
N GLY A 240 38.86 9.85 -21.67
CA GLY A 240 38.70 8.55 -21.01
C GLY A 240 37.66 8.55 -19.89
N SER A 241 37.67 7.49 -19.09
CA SER A 241 36.78 7.33 -17.93
C SER A 241 37.43 6.51 -16.83
N ALA A 242 37.00 6.74 -15.59
CA ALA A 242 37.27 5.91 -14.43
C ALA A 242 35.95 5.33 -13.89
N GLU A 243 35.99 4.14 -13.30
CA GLU A 243 34.85 3.51 -12.63
C GLU A 243 35.22 3.15 -11.19
N LEU A 244 34.31 3.41 -10.26
CA LEU A 244 34.43 3.12 -8.83
C LEU A 244 33.20 2.33 -8.39
N THR A 245 33.37 1.43 -7.42
CA THR A 245 32.28 0.62 -6.85
C THR A 245 32.31 0.61 -5.33
N TRP A 246 31.14 0.65 -4.72
CA TRP A 246 30.95 0.31 -3.32
C TRP A 246 29.65 -0.49 -3.14
N ARG A 247 29.61 -1.31 -2.08
CA ARG A 247 28.47 -2.15 -1.76
C ARG A 247 28.34 -2.33 -0.25
N ILE A 248 27.11 -2.36 0.24
CA ILE A 248 26.73 -2.77 1.59
C ILE A 248 25.83 -4.00 1.46
N ASP A 249 26.14 -5.05 2.23
CA ASP A 249 25.23 -6.18 2.45
C ASP A 249 24.61 -6.07 3.84
N VAL A 250 23.53 -6.82 4.09
CA VAL A 250 22.86 -6.90 5.40
C VAL A 250 22.70 -8.35 5.81
N ASP A 251 23.22 -8.69 6.99
CA ASP A 251 23.00 -9.93 7.72
C ASP A 251 22.00 -9.63 8.85
N ASP A 252 20.73 -9.98 8.61
CA ASP A 252 19.60 -9.77 9.51
C ASP A 252 19.02 -11.11 9.98
N PRO A 253 19.54 -11.69 11.09
CA PRO A 253 18.98 -12.90 11.71
C PRO A 253 17.71 -12.62 12.54
N THR A 254 17.01 -11.53 12.25
CA THR A 254 15.71 -11.16 12.83
C THR A 254 14.59 -11.09 11.79
N ALA A 255 14.93 -11.06 10.49
CA ALA A 255 13.99 -11.08 9.39
C ALA A 255 13.03 -12.29 9.44
N VAL A 256 11.74 -12.04 9.17
CA VAL A 256 10.73 -13.09 8.97
C VAL A 256 10.42 -13.34 7.49
N VAL A 257 10.88 -12.45 6.61
CA VAL A 257 10.74 -12.53 5.15
C VAL A 257 12.10 -12.51 4.44
N SER A 258 12.15 -13.17 3.29
CA SER A 258 13.31 -13.25 2.39
C SER A 258 12.91 -12.88 0.96
N GLY A 259 13.88 -12.46 0.14
CA GLY A 259 13.62 -12.17 -1.27
C GLY A 259 13.38 -13.46 -2.05
N ALA A 260 12.45 -13.44 -3.01
CA ALA A 260 12.18 -14.56 -3.90
C ALA A 260 12.66 -14.27 -5.33
N GLU A 261 13.06 -15.32 -6.05
CA GLU A 261 13.54 -15.17 -7.43
C GLU A 261 12.44 -14.66 -8.38
N PRO A 262 12.78 -13.85 -9.41
CA PRO A 262 11.83 -13.36 -10.40
C PRO A 262 11.11 -14.49 -11.14
N SER A 263 9.82 -14.31 -11.41
CA SER A 263 9.05 -15.26 -12.22
C SER A 263 9.56 -15.27 -13.67
N THR A 264 9.81 -16.46 -14.22
CA THR A 264 10.20 -16.61 -15.63
C THR A 264 9.01 -16.42 -16.56
N GLU A 265 7.83 -16.72 -16.05
CA GLU A 265 6.52 -16.65 -16.70
C GLU A 265 6.13 -15.18 -16.93
N TRP A 266 6.17 -14.36 -15.87
CA TRP A 266 5.94 -12.91 -15.97
C TRP A 266 7.03 -12.22 -16.79
N SER A 267 8.25 -12.76 -16.81
CA SER A 267 9.33 -12.26 -17.68
C SER A 267 9.07 -12.51 -19.17
N ALA A 268 8.20 -13.47 -19.52
CA ALA A 268 7.76 -13.73 -20.89
C ALA A 268 6.54 -12.88 -21.31
N PHE A 269 5.72 -12.41 -20.38
CA PHE A 269 4.50 -11.64 -20.67
C PHE A 269 4.76 -10.36 -21.49
N ARG A 270 4.08 -10.19 -22.61
CA ARG A 270 4.12 -8.95 -23.43
C ARG A 270 2.70 -8.55 -23.82
N ALA A 271 2.41 -7.25 -23.74
CA ALA A 271 1.18 -6.67 -24.29
C ALA A 271 1.52 -5.59 -25.31
N THR A 272 0.75 -5.51 -26.39
CA THR A 272 0.77 -4.43 -27.37
C THR A 272 -0.67 -4.01 -27.62
N THR A 273 -0.99 -2.76 -27.32
CA THR A 273 -2.36 -2.26 -27.21
C THR A 273 -2.56 -1.01 -28.06
N GLY A 274 -3.77 -0.83 -28.61
CA GLY A 274 -4.13 0.35 -29.40
C GLY A 274 -4.02 1.66 -28.60
N ASP A 275 -4.29 1.60 -27.30
CA ASP A 275 -3.92 2.63 -26.33
C ASP A 275 -2.55 2.32 -25.70
N SER A 276 -1.56 3.18 -25.92
CA SER A 276 -0.21 3.02 -25.37
C SER A 276 -0.14 3.21 -23.85
N ARG A 277 -1.12 3.87 -23.22
CA ARG A 277 -1.18 4.02 -21.75
C ARG A 277 -1.24 2.65 -21.06
N LEU A 278 -2.06 1.73 -21.58
CA LEU A 278 -2.23 0.39 -21.01
C LEU A 278 -0.95 -0.45 -21.16
N GLN A 279 -0.31 -0.43 -22.33
CA GLN A 279 0.99 -1.08 -22.56
C GLN A 279 2.08 -0.53 -21.62
N SER A 280 2.15 0.80 -21.43
CA SER A 280 3.12 1.43 -20.53
C SER A 280 2.87 1.10 -19.06
N TRP A 281 1.59 1.09 -18.63
CA TRP A 281 1.22 0.70 -17.27
C TRP A 281 1.50 -0.77 -16.99
N LEU A 282 1.10 -1.68 -17.88
CA LEU A 282 1.42 -3.12 -17.77
C LEU A 282 2.93 -3.37 -17.69
N GLY A 283 3.72 -2.73 -18.56
CA GLY A 283 5.18 -2.88 -18.55
C GLY A 283 5.83 -2.46 -17.24
N ARG A 284 5.35 -1.37 -16.61
CA ARG A 284 5.84 -0.91 -15.31
C ARG A 284 5.30 -1.75 -14.15
N ALA A 285 4.02 -2.10 -14.18
CA ALA A 285 3.37 -2.93 -13.17
C ALA A 285 4.06 -4.29 -13.03
N ILE A 286 4.37 -4.98 -14.13
CA ILE A 286 5.08 -6.26 -14.10
C ILE A 286 6.50 -6.10 -13.53
N ALA A 287 7.24 -5.06 -13.92
CA ALA A 287 8.59 -4.81 -13.39
C ALA A 287 8.57 -4.50 -11.88
N ASP A 288 7.54 -3.79 -11.41
CA ASP A 288 7.37 -3.47 -10.00
C ASP A 288 6.90 -4.71 -9.20
N LEU A 289 5.96 -5.49 -9.72
CA LEU A 289 5.52 -6.77 -9.12
C LEU A 289 6.66 -7.78 -8.97
N GLN A 290 7.56 -7.89 -9.97
CA GLN A 290 8.76 -8.74 -9.86
C GLN A 290 9.65 -8.32 -8.69
N ALA A 291 9.78 -7.03 -8.40
CA ALA A 291 10.59 -6.51 -7.29
C ALA A 291 9.90 -6.60 -5.91
N LEU A 292 8.59 -6.86 -5.87
CA LEU A 292 7.81 -7.11 -4.65
C LEU A 292 7.75 -8.60 -4.26
N ARG A 293 8.34 -9.52 -5.02
CA ARG A 293 8.32 -10.97 -4.76
C ARG A 293 9.17 -11.34 -3.53
N MET A 294 8.54 -12.01 -2.56
CA MET A 294 9.17 -12.48 -1.32
C MET A 294 8.59 -13.81 -0.85
N SER A 295 9.28 -14.47 0.07
CA SER A 295 8.84 -15.67 0.79
C SER A 295 9.07 -15.47 2.29
N THR A 296 8.51 -16.32 3.16
CA THR A 296 8.88 -16.28 4.60
C THR A 296 10.10 -17.14 4.85
N VAL A 297 10.87 -16.82 5.90
CA VAL A 297 12.07 -17.59 6.27
C VAL A 297 11.72 -19.04 6.68
N GLU A 298 10.47 -19.29 7.09
CA GLU A 298 9.94 -20.64 7.36
C GLU A 298 9.47 -21.39 6.10
N ARG A 299 9.12 -20.67 5.03
CA ARG A 299 8.54 -21.20 3.79
C ARG A 299 9.25 -20.60 2.55
N PRO A 300 10.57 -20.80 2.39
CA PRO A 300 11.35 -20.11 1.37
C PRO A 300 10.89 -20.38 -0.08
N ASP A 301 10.31 -21.57 -0.33
CA ASP A 301 9.78 -21.99 -1.64
C ASP A 301 8.39 -21.39 -1.96
N ASP A 302 7.62 -20.94 -0.97
CA ASP A 302 6.30 -20.34 -1.17
C ASP A 302 6.43 -18.82 -1.39
N THR A 303 6.57 -18.41 -2.64
CA THR A 303 6.57 -16.98 -3.01
C THR A 303 5.18 -16.36 -2.92
N PHE A 304 5.09 -15.19 -2.31
CA PHE A 304 3.96 -14.26 -2.35
C PHE A 304 4.45 -12.85 -2.78
N LEU A 305 3.61 -11.83 -2.64
CA LEU A 305 3.94 -10.44 -2.94
C LEU A 305 3.86 -9.57 -1.69
N ALA A 306 4.90 -8.78 -1.41
CA ALA A 306 4.86 -7.76 -0.37
C ALA A 306 3.73 -6.76 -0.66
N ALA A 307 2.97 -6.33 0.35
CA ALA A 307 1.89 -5.37 0.14
C ALA A 307 2.40 -4.08 -0.52
N GLY A 308 3.28 -3.31 0.14
CA GLY A 308 3.76 -2.04 -0.41
C GLY A 308 5.04 -1.49 0.19
N ALA A 309 5.88 -0.92 -0.67
CA ALA A 309 7.07 -0.19 -0.26
C ALA A 309 6.71 1.30 0.01
N PRO A 310 6.99 1.88 1.20
CA PRO A 310 7.85 1.34 2.25
C PRO A 310 7.14 0.69 3.45
N TRP A 311 5.91 1.08 3.78
CA TRP A 311 5.29 0.82 5.10
C TRP A 311 4.82 -0.62 5.33
N PHE A 312 4.49 -1.32 4.24
CA PHE A 312 3.81 -2.61 4.26
C PHE A 312 4.65 -3.66 3.50
N PHE A 313 5.98 -3.59 3.67
CA PHE A 313 6.94 -4.34 2.87
C PHE A 313 7.21 -5.74 3.47
N THR A 314 6.13 -6.47 3.74
CA THR A 314 6.09 -7.81 4.34
C THR A 314 4.82 -8.57 3.89
N LEU A 315 4.58 -9.76 4.45
CA LEU A 315 3.36 -10.55 4.22
C LEU A 315 2.13 -9.88 4.85
N PHE A 316 1.21 -9.44 3.99
CA PHE A 316 -0.16 -9.06 4.33
C PHE A 316 -1.12 -10.03 3.62
N GLY A 317 -2.08 -10.59 4.35
CA GLY A 317 -2.96 -11.66 3.86
C GLY A 317 -3.87 -11.18 2.74
N ARG A 318 -4.72 -10.19 3.06
CA ARG A 318 -5.68 -9.58 2.13
C ARG A 318 -5.02 -9.05 0.84
N ASP A 319 -3.93 -8.30 0.98
CA ASP A 319 -3.17 -7.73 -0.14
C ASP A 319 -2.59 -8.83 -1.05
N SER A 320 -1.98 -9.86 -0.45
CA SER A 320 -1.44 -11.01 -1.19
C SER A 320 -2.55 -11.77 -1.93
N LEU A 321 -3.72 -11.93 -1.30
CA LEU A 321 -4.89 -12.60 -1.89
C LEU A 321 -5.42 -11.83 -3.10
N TRP A 322 -5.68 -10.52 -2.96
CA TRP A 322 -6.18 -9.69 -4.07
C TRP A 322 -5.16 -9.54 -5.20
N ALA A 323 -3.87 -9.30 -4.87
CA ALA A 323 -2.82 -9.23 -5.88
C ALA A 323 -2.68 -10.55 -6.64
N ALA A 324 -2.67 -11.70 -5.95
CA ALA A 324 -2.64 -13.00 -6.62
C ALA A 324 -3.89 -13.26 -7.48
N ARG A 325 -5.08 -12.88 -7.00
CA ARG A 325 -6.36 -13.02 -7.72
C ARG A 325 -6.36 -12.25 -9.04
N MET A 326 -5.90 -11.00 -9.03
CA MET A 326 -5.76 -10.16 -10.23
C MET A 326 -4.70 -10.66 -11.21
N LEU A 327 -3.75 -11.49 -10.76
CA LEU A 327 -2.62 -11.99 -11.56
C LEU A 327 -2.83 -13.42 -12.12
N LEU A 328 -3.94 -14.09 -11.81
CA LEU A 328 -4.29 -15.40 -12.37
C LEU A 328 -4.18 -15.52 -13.91
N PRO A 329 -4.50 -14.49 -14.73
CA PRO A 329 -4.27 -14.51 -16.19
C PRO A 329 -2.80 -14.71 -16.60
N LEU A 330 -1.85 -14.43 -15.70
CA LEU A 330 -0.41 -14.61 -15.90
C LEU A 330 0.12 -15.91 -15.31
N GLY A 331 -0.74 -16.71 -14.66
CA GLY A 331 -0.36 -17.95 -13.98
C GLY A 331 -1.06 -18.15 -12.63
N HIS A 332 -1.40 -19.41 -12.33
CA HIS A 332 -1.90 -19.82 -11.01
C HIS A 332 -0.75 -19.98 -9.99
N GLU A 333 0.51 -19.95 -10.42
CA GLU A 333 1.69 -20.29 -9.63
C GLU A 333 1.89 -19.35 -8.43
N ILE A 334 1.58 -18.06 -8.58
CA ILE A 334 1.60 -17.10 -7.46
C ILE A 334 0.44 -17.35 -6.48
N ALA A 335 -0.75 -17.69 -7.00
CA ALA A 335 -1.92 -17.96 -6.18
C ALA A 335 -1.73 -19.23 -5.36
N ALA A 336 -1.21 -20.31 -5.96
CA ALA A 336 -0.90 -21.56 -5.29
C ALA A 336 0.06 -21.37 -4.09
N SER A 337 1.12 -20.58 -4.27
CA SER A 337 2.09 -20.28 -3.20
C SER A 337 1.54 -19.32 -2.14
N THR A 338 0.81 -18.26 -2.53
CA THR A 338 0.08 -17.40 -1.57
C THR A 338 -0.92 -18.20 -0.73
N LEU A 339 -1.68 -19.12 -1.34
CA LEU A 339 -2.62 -19.98 -0.62
C LEU A 339 -1.90 -20.89 0.39
N ARG A 340 -0.76 -21.48 0.02
CA ARG A 340 0.06 -22.32 0.92
C ARG A 340 0.65 -21.56 2.10
N VAL A 341 1.28 -20.40 1.88
CA VAL A 341 1.89 -19.63 2.98
C VAL A 341 0.83 -19.10 3.95
N LEU A 342 -0.35 -18.70 3.45
CA LEU A 342 -1.46 -18.29 4.31
C LEU A 342 -2.14 -19.46 5.02
N ALA A 343 -2.15 -20.66 4.43
CA ALA A 343 -2.62 -21.88 5.09
C ALA A 343 -1.70 -22.34 6.23
N HIS A 344 -0.38 -22.14 6.09
CA HIS A 344 0.61 -22.40 7.16
C HIS A 344 0.40 -21.49 8.38
N TYR A 345 -0.04 -20.24 8.17
CA TYR A 345 -0.43 -19.30 9.23
C TYR A 345 -1.97 -19.21 9.43
N GLN A 346 -2.73 -20.28 9.14
CA GLN A 346 -4.16 -20.32 9.45
C GLN A 346 -4.36 -20.52 10.97
N GLY A 347 -5.29 -19.76 11.55
CA GLY A 347 -5.60 -19.81 12.98
C GLY A 347 -6.09 -21.19 13.43
N THR A 348 -5.64 -21.62 14.60
CA THR A 348 -5.95 -22.94 15.20
C THR A 348 -6.49 -22.84 16.62
N ARG A 349 -6.36 -21.67 17.25
CA ARG A 349 -6.77 -21.36 18.62
C ARG A 349 -7.64 -20.11 18.62
N THR A 350 -8.27 -19.84 19.76
CA THR A 350 -8.89 -18.54 20.06
C THR A 350 -7.93 -17.77 20.97
N VAL A 351 -7.38 -16.66 20.49
CA VAL A 351 -6.44 -15.80 21.24
C VAL A 351 -6.83 -14.35 20.99
N ALA A 352 -7.20 -13.61 22.04
CA ALA A 352 -7.73 -12.25 21.89
C ALA A 352 -6.65 -11.27 21.46
N GLU A 353 -5.45 -11.40 22.04
CA GLU A 353 -4.29 -10.54 21.87
C GLU A 353 -3.78 -10.50 20.42
N THR A 354 -3.96 -11.60 19.67
CA THR A 354 -3.61 -11.68 18.23
C THR A 354 -4.83 -11.62 17.31
N ALA A 355 -6.04 -11.58 17.87
CA ALA A 355 -7.32 -11.86 17.19
C ALA A 355 -7.38 -13.23 16.47
N GLU A 356 -6.53 -14.20 16.85
CA GLU A 356 -6.53 -15.56 16.29
C GLU A 356 -7.88 -16.24 16.60
N GLN A 357 -8.46 -16.87 15.59
CA GLN A 357 -9.66 -17.70 15.69
C GLN A 357 -9.47 -18.96 14.84
N PRO A 358 -10.01 -20.14 15.22
CA PRO A 358 -9.85 -21.36 14.43
C PRO A 358 -10.39 -21.20 13.01
N GLY A 359 -9.58 -21.53 12.01
CA GLY A 359 -9.90 -21.41 10.58
C GLY A 359 -9.65 -20.03 9.95
N LYS A 360 -9.41 -18.98 10.76
CA LYS A 360 -9.20 -17.61 10.28
C LYS A 360 -7.85 -17.44 9.59
N ILE A 361 -7.81 -16.64 8.51
CA ILE A 361 -6.54 -16.27 7.84
C ILE A 361 -5.97 -14.99 8.49
N MET A 362 -4.64 -14.90 8.57
CA MET A 362 -3.95 -13.78 9.24
C MET A 362 -3.97 -12.46 8.44
N HIS A 363 -3.81 -11.35 9.16
CA HIS A 363 -3.73 -9.98 8.65
C HIS A 363 -2.31 -9.68 8.15
N GLU A 364 -1.32 -9.66 9.05
CA GLU A 364 0.09 -9.39 8.72
C GLU A 364 1.08 -10.17 9.60
N LEU A 365 2.31 -10.30 9.10
CA LEU A 365 3.46 -10.91 9.78
C LEU A 365 4.66 -9.93 9.78
N ARG A 366 5.29 -9.72 10.94
CA ARG A 366 6.44 -8.83 11.15
C ARG A 366 7.51 -9.43 12.08
N PRO A 367 8.75 -8.89 12.08
CA PRO A 367 9.81 -9.30 13.01
C PRO A 367 9.54 -9.00 14.49
N ALA A 368 8.74 -7.96 14.75
CA ALA A 368 8.47 -7.40 16.07
C ALA A 368 7.04 -6.85 16.15
N ALA A 369 6.61 -6.42 17.33
CA ALA A 369 5.31 -5.78 17.51
C ALA A 369 5.31 -4.37 16.87
N LEU A 370 4.22 -4.04 16.19
CA LEU A 370 3.99 -2.74 15.56
C LEU A 370 3.22 -1.84 16.53
N THR A 371 3.92 -0.91 17.18
CA THR A 371 3.29 0.17 17.95
C THR A 371 3.20 1.43 17.09
N ILE A 372 2.04 2.08 17.05
CA ILE A 372 1.84 3.35 16.32
C ILE A 372 1.79 4.51 17.33
N PRO A 373 2.85 5.34 17.43
CA PRO A 373 2.94 6.40 18.44
C PRO A 373 1.84 7.46 18.31
N GLY A 374 1.01 7.59 19.34
CA GLY A 374 -0.06 8.60 19.40
C GLY A 374 -1.45 8.10 19.00
N GLU A 375 -1.54 6.98 18.27
CA GLU A 375 -2.82 6.38 17.87
C GLU A 375 -3.35 5.33 18.88
N GLY A 376 -2.47 4.78 19.72
CA GLY A 376 -2.84 3.78 20.74
C GLY A 376 -2.92 2.35 20.22
N VAL A 377 -2.59 2.12 18.95
CA VAL A 377 -2.56 0.81 18.31
C VAL A 377 -1.24 0.08 18.61
N GLU A 378 -1.34 -1.17 19.05
CA GLU A 378 -0.23 -2.10 19.27
C GLU A 378 -0.60 -3.48 18.67
N LEU A 379 -0.01 -3.81 17.52
CA LEU A 379 -0.27 -5.08 16.83
C LEU A 379 0.87 -6.08 17.10
N PRO A 380 0.57 -7.35 17.46
CA PRO A 380 1.59 -8.36 17.69
C PRO A 380 2.28 -8.80 16.38
N PRO A 381 3.46 -9.45 16.45
CA PRO A 381 4.25 -9.85 15.28
C PRO A 381 3.53 -10.76 14.28
N LEU A 382 2.49 -11.47 14.70
CA LEU A 382 1.55 -12.20 13.84
C LEU A 382 0.14 -11.84 14.31
N TYR A 383 -0.60 -11.12 13.47
CA TYR A 383 -1.91 -10.54 13.81
C TYR A 383 -3.00 -11.05 12.85
N TYR A 384 -4.23 -11.17 13.34
CA TYR A 384 -5.39 -11.71 12.61
C TYR A 384 -6.59 -10.73 12.59
N GLY A 385 -6.35 -9.42 12.72
CA GLY A 385 -7.38 -8.38 12.63
C GLY A 385 -7.87 -8.10 11.21
N THR A 386 -8.32 -9.14 10.50
CA THR A 386 -8.97 -9.08 9.18
C THR A 386 -10.27 -9.88 9.25
N VAL A 387 -11.37 -9.33 8.75
CA VAL A 387 -12.64 -10.06 8.59
C VAL A 387 -12.79 -10.67 7.19
N ASP A 388 -12.10 -10.08 6.21
CA ASP A 388 -12.23 -10.38 4.78
C ASP A 388 -11.28 -11.46 4.26
N ALA A 389 -10.06 -11.58 4.79
CA ALA A 389 -9.03 -12.48 4.26
C ALA A 389 -9.45 -13.95 4.25
N THR A 390 -10.23 -14.43 5.23
CA THR A 390 -10.67 -15.83 5.30
C THR A 390 -11.61 -16.20 4.14
N ALA A 391 -12.56 -15.31 3.80
CA ALA A 391 -13.43 -15.51 2.64
C ALA A 391 -12.66 -15.35 1.32
N LEU A 392 -11.80 -14.32 1.23
CA LEU A 392 -10.97 -14.07 0.05
C LEU A 392 -9.98 -15.22 -0.26
N TRP A 393 -9.50 -15.94 0.76
CA TRP A 393 -8.66 -17.14 0.57
C TRP A 393 -9.44 -18.27 -0.10
N VAL A 394 -10.70 -18.49 0.29
CA VAL A 394 -11.58 -19.47 -0.35
C VAL A 394 -11.90 -19.08 -1.80
N CYS A 395 -12.17 -17.80 -2.04
CA CYS A 395 -12.38 -17.28 -3.40
C CYS A 395 -11.12 -17.47 -4.28
N LEU A 396 -9.92 -17.19 -3.75
CA LEU A 396 -8.68 -17.38 -4.49
C LEU A 396 -8.40 -18.88 -4.80
N LEU A 397 -8.72 -19.80 -3.87
CA LEU A 397 -8.59 -21.24 -4.13
C LEU A 397 -9.53 -21.71 -5.25
N HIS A 398 -10.78 -21.22 -5.25
CA HIS A 398 -11.75 -21.53 -6.30
C HIS A 398 -11.34 -20.95 -7.65
N ASP A 399 -10.95 -19.67 -7.70
CA ASP A 399 -10.50 -19.03 -8.94
C ASP A 399 -9.19 -19.66 -9.47
N ALA A 400 -8.23 -19.98 -8.60
CA ALA A 400 -6.99 -20.66 -9.02
C ALA A 400 -7.28 -22.03 -9.64
N TRP A 401 -8.22 -22.80 -9.07
CA TRP A 401 -8.71 -24.05 -9.65
C TRP A 401 -9.43 -23.82 -11.00
N LYS A 402 -10.24 -22.75 -11.13
CA LYS A 402 -10.88 -22.36 -12.40
C LYS A 402 -9.90 -21.90 -13.48
N TRP A 403 -8.77 -21.28 -13.11
CA TRP A 403 -7.65 -21.00 -14.02
C TRP A 403 -6.74 -22.22 -14.30
N GLY A 404 -6.94 -23.32 -13.57
CA GLY A 404 -6.34 -24.62 -13.86
C GLY A 404 -5.12 -24.98 -13.00
N MET A 405 -5.08 -24.51 -11.75
CA MET A 405 -4.18 -25.04 -10.72
C MET A 405 -4.30 -26.58 -10.61
N PRO A 406 -3.19 -27.33 -10.51
CA PRO A 406 -3.20 -28.79 -10.46
C PRO A 406 -4.10 -29.37 -9.36
N ARG A 407 -4.83 -30.43 -9.70
CA ARG A 407 -5.82 -31.04 -8.80
C ARG A 407 -5.18 -31.49 -7.48
N ASP A 408 -3.99 -32.06 -7.53
CA ASP A 408 -3.24 -32.54 -6.37
C ASP A 408 -2.72 -31.41 -5.48
N GLU A 409 -2.43 -30.23 -6.02
CA GLU A 409 -2.15 -29.03 -5.21
C GLU A 409 -3.42 -28.50 -4.52
N VAL A 410 -4.55 -28.46 -5.23
CA VAL A 410 -5.86 -28.07 -4.65
C VAL A 410 -6.31 -29.06 -3.57
N GLU A 411 -6.11 -30.37 -3.78
CA GLU A 411 -6.51 -31.42 -2.84
C GLU A 411 -5.78 -31.32 -1.49
N GLN A 412 -4.51 -30.87 -1.50
CA GLN A 412 -3.73 -30.59 -0.28
C GLN A 412 -4.29 -29.42 0.54
N LEU A 413 -4.99 -28.47 -0.10
CA LEU A 413 -5.54 -27.28 0.54
C LEU A 413 -6.98 -27.47 1.06
N LEU A 414 -7.64 -28.60 0.76
CA LEU A 414 -9.01 -28.87 1.20
C LEU A 414 -9.22 -28.87 2.73
N PRO A 415 -8.30 -29.33 3.59
CA PRO A 415 -8.48 -29.22 5.05
C PRO A 415 -8.52 -27.75 5.52
N HIS A 416 -7.76 -26.88 4.86
CA HIS A 416 -7.72 -25.45 5.15
C HIS A 416 -8.96 -24.72 4.62
N LEU A 417 -9.47 -25.13 3.46
CA LEU A 417 -10.79 -24.75 2.95
C LEU A 417 -11.90 -25.13 3.93
N GLU A 418 -11.93 -26.37 4.40
CA GLU A 418 -12.93 -26.86 5.35
C GLU A 418 -12.89 -26.08 6.68
N ALA A 419 -11.70 -25.68 7.14
CA ALA A 419 -11.53 -24.82 8.32
C ALA A 419 -11.94 -23.34 8.07
N ALA A 420 -11.60 -22.76 6.92
CA ALA A 420 -11.97 -21.39 6.54
C ALA A 420 -13.49 -21.26 6.34
N LEU A 421 -14.11 -22.25 5.71
CA LEU A 421 -15.56 -22.41 5.63
C LEU A 421 -16.17 -22.54 7.04
N ALA A 422 -15.64 -23.41 7.90
CA ALA A 422 -16.16 -23.55 9.27
C ALA A 422 -16.10 -22.23 10.07
N TRP A 423 -15.01 -21.46 9.94
CA TRP A 423 -14.90 -20.13 10.57
C TRP A 423 -16.06 -19.20 10.20
N MET A 424 -16.42 -19.11 8.91
CA MET A 424 -17.52 -18.24 8.46
C MET A 424 -18.91 -18.65 9.01
N ARG A 425 -19.12 -19.92 9.37
CA ARG A 425 -20.40 -20.39 9.93
C ARG A 425 -20.41 -20.37 11.46
N ASP A 426 -19.30 -20.69 12.10
CA ASP A 426 -19.25 -21.03 13.52
C ASP A 426 -18.58 -19.95 14.40
N VAL A 427 -17.88 -18.97 13.81
CA VAL A 427 -17.01 -18.03 14.57
C VAL A 427 -17.00 -16.58 14.03
N GLY A 428 -17.20 -16.36 12.73
CA GLY A 428 -17.20 -15.02 12.11
C GLY A 428 -18.49 -14.22 12.30
N ASP A 429 -19.58 -14.89 12.68
CA ASP A 429 -20.84 -14.32 13.17
C ASP A 429 -20.72 -14.09 14.68
N SER A 430 -20.72 -12.82 15.13
CA SER A 430 -20.35 -12.49 16.51
C SER A 430 -21.54 -12.45 17.48
N ASP A 431 -22.76 -12.20 16.99
CA ASP A 431 -23.97 -12.09 17.82
C ASP A 431 -25.13 -13.03 17.44
N GLY A 432 -25.03 -13.76 16.32
CA GLY A 432 -25.98 -14.79 15.91
C GLY A 432 -27.02 -14.36 14.88
N ASP A 433 -26.89 -13.18 14.26
CA ASP A 433 -27.72 -12.82 13.10
C ASP A 433 -27.19 -13.44 11.78
N GLY A 434 -25.94 -13.89 11.78
CA GLY A 434 -25.28 -14.63 10.72
C GLY A 434 -24.85 -13.80 9.51
N PHE A 435 -24.59 -12.50 9.69
CA PHE A 435 -23.60 -11.79 8.90
C PHE A 435 -22.19 -12.01 9.48
N LEU A 436 -21.15 -11.78 8.69
CA LEU A 436 -19.77 -11.76 9.21
C LEU A 436 -19.42 -10.38 9.77
N GLU A 437 -18.82 -10.36 10.95
CA GLU A 437 -18.57 -9.14 11.73
C GLU A 437 -17.13 -9.04 12.25
N TYR A 438 -16.75 -7.84 12.68
CA TYR A 438 -15.58 -7.64 13.53
C TYR A 438 -15.87 -6.70 14.70
N ILE A 439 -15.06 -6.88 15.75
CA ILE A 439 -14.88 -5.95 16.86
C ILE A 439 -13.45 -6.16 17.38
N ASP A 440 -12.75 -5.07 17.72
CA ASP A 440 -11.56 -5.21 18.56
C ASP A 440 -11.98 -5.43 20.02
N THR A 441 -11.62 -6.58 20.56
CA THR A 441 -11.93 -6.94 21.96
C THR A 441 -10.82 -6.53 22.94
N THR A 442 -9.66 -6.06 22.45
CA THR A 442 -8.51 -5.72 23.30
C THR A 442 -8.39 -4.20 23.57
N GLY A 443 -8.98 -3.37 22.71
CA GLY A 443 -8.94 -1.91 22.79
C GLY A 443 -7.62 -1.28 22.32
N HIS A 444 -6.79 -2.05 21.61
CA HIS A 444 -5.49 -1.63 21.06
C HIS A 444 -5.16 -2.32 19.71
N GLY A 445 -6.08 -3.11 19.16
CA GLY A 445 -5.98 -3.65 17.81
C GLY A 445 -6.45 -2.67 16.73
N LEU A 446 -6.69 -3.17 15.51
CA LEU A 446 -7.33 -2.39 14.46
C LEU A 446 -8.83 -2.24 14.75
N ALA A 447 -9.27 -0.98 14.85
CA ALA A 447 -10.66 -0.63 15.08
C ALA A 447 -11.58 -1.04 13.91
N ASN A 448 -11.07 -0.97 12.67
CA ASN A 448 -11.73 -1.49 11.47
C ASN A 448 -10.91 -2.65 10.88
N GLN A 449 -11.55 -3.77 10.57
CA GLN A 449 -10.88 -5.01 10.12
C GLN A 449 -11.28 -5.44 8.69
N GLY A 450 -12.05 -4.63 7.97
CA GLY A 450 -12.20 -4.75 6.52
C GLY A 450 -11.03 -4.09 5.79
N TRP A 451 -11.12 -3.97 4.46
CA TRP A 451 -10.05 -3.39 3.65
C TRP A 451 -9.81 -1.90 3.92
N LYS A 452 -10.84 -1.19 4.39
CA LYS A 452 -10.74 0.18 4.93
C LYS A 452 -10.52 0.11 6.45
N ASP A 453 -9.27 -0.03 6.86
CA ASP A 453 -8.87 -0.33 8.24
C ASP A 453 -8.56 0.91 9.12
N SER A 454 -8.45 2.11 8.54
CA SER A 454 -8.30 3.34 9.34
C SER A 454 -9.54 3.61 10.20
N GLY A 455 -9.35 4.15 11.41
CA GLY A 455 -10.42 4.30 12.41
C GLY A 455 -11.59 5.20 11.99
N ASP A 456 -11.40 6.07 10.99
CA ASP A 456 -12.40 6.97 10.41
C ASP A 456 -13.20 6.37 9.24
N SER A 457 -12.87 5.14 8.81
CA SER A 457 -13.38 4.55 7.56
C SER A 457 -14.90 4.37 7.50
N ILE A 458 -15.51 3.93 8.61
CA ILE A 458 -16.93 3.54 8.66
C ILE A 458 -17.73 4.59 9.43
N GLN A 459 -18.21 5.58 8.67
CA GLN A 459 -18.96 6.73 9.17
C GLN A 459 -20.35 6.83 8.53
N TRP A 460 -21.29 7.42 9.27
CA TRP A 460 -22.61 7.88 8.81
C TRP A 460 -22.46 9.06 7.86
N ARG A 461 -23.50 9.37 7.07
CA ARG A 461 -23.45 10.46 6.07
C ARG A 461 -23.20 11.85 6.70
N ASP A 462 -23.48 12.00 8.00
CA ASP A 462 -23.20 13.21 8.78
C ASP A 462 -21.76 13.30 9.35
N GLY A 463 -20.93 12.28 9.12
CA GLY A 463 -19.53 12.23 9.59
C GLY A 463 -19.35 11.71 11.02
N THR A 464 -20.40 11.21 11.67
CA THR A 464 -20.26 10.45 12.92
C THR A 464 -19.79 9.01 12.62
N LEU A 465 -19.09 8.35 13.55
CA LEU A 465 -18.60 6.97 13.34
C LEU A 465 -19.68 5.92 13.67
N ALA A 466 -19.56 4.73 13.09
CA ALA A 466 -20.38 3.58 13.47
C ALA A 466 -19.83 2.87 14.73
N ASP A 467 -20.72 2.43 15.62
CA ASP A 467 -20.37 1.63 16.80
C ASP A 467 -20.22 0.14 16.42
N GLY A 468 -19.22 -0.54 17.00
CA GLY A 468 -18.96 -1.97 16.76
C GLY A 468 -19.71 -2.94 17.70
N PRO A 469 -19.99 -4.20 17.29
CA PRO A 469 -19.50 -4.88 16.09
C PRO A 469 -20.06 -4.32 14.78
N ILE A 470 -19.29 -4.49 13.69
CA ILE A 470 -19.62 -3.94 12.36
C ILE A 470 -19.69 -5.08 11.34
N ALA A 471 -20.81 -5.14 10.59
CA ALA A 471 -21.01 -6.06 9.47
C ALA A 471 -20.87 -5.29 8.14
N LEU A 472 -19.70 -5.37 7.50
CA LEU A 472 -19.42 -4.69 6.21
C LEU A 472 -20.10 -5.37 5.02
N CYS A 473 -20.55 -4.60 4.03
CA CYS A 473 -21.30 -5.14 2.91
C CYS A 473 -20.45 -6.00 1.96
N GLU A 474 -19.23 -5.58 1.60
CA GLU A 474 -18.35 -6.34 0.70
C GLU A 474 -17.95 -7.68 1.30
N VAL A 475 -17.82 -7.75 2.63
CA VAL A 475 -17.48 -8.97 3.37
C VAL A 475 -18.59 -10.02 3.23
N GLN A 476 -19.86 -9.60 3.22
CA GLN A 476 -20.97 -10.50 2.95
C GLN A 476 -20.94 -11.00 1.49
N GLY A 477 -20.57 -10.13 0.54
CA GLY A 477 -20.35 -10.49 -0.86
C GLY A 477 -19.24 -11.54 -1.03
N TYR A 478 -18.10 -11.34 -0.36
CA TYR A 478 -17.01 -12.33 -0.34
C TYR A 478 -17.46 -13.64 0.31
N ALA A 479 -18.17 -13.59 1.43
CA ALA A 479 -18.64 -14.78 2.14
C ALA A 479 -19.66 -15.59 1.30
N TYR A 480 -20.55 -14.92 0.57
CA TYR A 480 -21.44 -15.54 -0.41
C TYR A 480 -20.64 -16.23 -1.51
N GLN A 481 -19.69 -15.53 -2.14
CA GLN A 481 -18.84 -16.08 -3.21
C GLN A 481 -18.00 -17.26 -2.71
N ALA A 482 -17.44 -17.16 -1.51
CA ALA A 482 -16.68 -18.21 -0.84
C ALA A 482 -17.52 -19.45 -0.52
N ALA A 483 -18.76 -19.28 -0.07
CA ALA A 483 -19.67 -20.39 0.18
C ALA A 483 -20.08 -21.11 -1.12
N VAL A 484 -20.35 -20.37 -2.21
CA VAL A 484 -20.69 -20.96 -3.51
C VAL A 484 -19.48 -21.67 -4.15
N GLY A 485 -18.32 -21.01 -4.23
CA GLY A 485 -17.10 -21.59 -4.79
C GLY A 485 -16.55 -22.74 -3.94
N GLY A 486 -16.63 -22.61 -2.61
CA GLY A 486 -16.31 -23.66 -1.65
C GLY A 486 -17.22 -24.89 -1.81
N ALA A 487 -18.53 -24.70 -2.03
CA ALA A 487 -19.43 -25.80 -2.34
C ALA A 487 -19.07 -26.54 -3.65
N GLU A 488 -18.68 -25.82 -4.71
CA GLU A 488 -18.21 -26.43 -5.96
C GLU A 488 -16.90 -27.21 -5.75
N LEU A 489 -15.94 -26.68 -4.99
CA LEU A 489 -14.71 -27.38 -4.61
C LEU A 489 -15.01 -28.65 -3.79
N LEU A 490 -15.86 -28.58 -2.78
CA LEU A 490 -16.23 -29.75 -1.97
C LEU A 490 -16.84 -30.85 -2.86
N GLU A 491 -17.76 -30.51 -3.76
CA GLU A 491 -18.39 -31.44 -4.69
C GLU A 491 -17.39 -32.03 -5.71
N ALA A 492 -16.59 -31.19 -6.38
CA ALA A 492 -15.60 -31.61 -7.37
C ALA A 492 -14.46 -32.47 -6.78
N PHE A 493 -14.28 -32.46 -5.46
CA PHE A 493 -13.32 -33.26 -4.73
C PHE A 493 -13.94 -34.35 -3.84
N GLY A 494 -15.25 -34.58 -3.94
CA GLY A 494 -15.94 -35.66 -3.23
C GLY A 494 -15.98 -35.50 -1.70
N ARG A 495 -15.82 -34.26 -1.21
CA ARG A 495 -15.95 -33.88 0.20
C ARG A 495 -17.43 -33.64 0.54
N ALA A 496 -17.77 -33.73 1.82
CA ALA A 496 -19.15 -33.54 2.27
C ALA A 496 -19.51 -32.05 2.45
N GLY A 497 -20.80 -31.72 2.37
CA GLY A 497 -21.33 -30.43 2.82
C GLY A 497 -21.66 -29.40 1.73
N ALA A 498 -21.41 -29.69 0.44
CA ALA A 498 -21.67 -28.76 -0.67
C ALA A 498 -23.10 -28.17 -0.66
N ASP A 499 -24.14 -29.00 -0.49
CA ASP A 499 -25.53 -28.53 -0.48
C ASP A 499 -25.90 -27.71 0.76
N ALA A 500 -25.25 -27.97 1.90
CA ALA A 500 -25.39 -27.14 3.09
C ALA A 500 -24.77 -25.75 2.89
N TRP A 501 -23.63 -25.67 2.19
CA TRP A 501 -23.00 -24.41 1.82
C TRP A 501 -23.78 -23.62 0.76
N ARG A 502 -24.38 -24.31 -0.22
CA ARG A 502 -25.34 -23.70 -1.17
C ARG A 502 -26.56 -23.12 -0.46
N THR A 503 -27.04 -23.81 0.58
CA THR A 503 -28.18 -23.36 1.41
C THR A 503 -27.79 -22.12 2.24
N TRP A 504 -26.66 -22.18 2.95
CA TRP A 504 -26.13 -21.06 3.73
C TRP A 504 -25.88 -19.81 2.87
N ALA A 505 -25.36 -19.96 1.65
CA ALA A 505 -25.19 -18.86 0.70
C ALA A 505 -26.54 -18.24 0.28
N ALA A 506 -27.56 -19.06 -0.02
CA ALA A 506 -28.90 -18.56 -0.33
C ALA A 506 -29.53 -17.81 0.86
N ASP A 507 -29.37 -18.33 2.08
CA ASP A 507 -29.85 -17.69 3.32
C ASP A 507 -29.10 -16.38 3.62
N LEU A 508 -27.79 -16.30 3.34
CA LEU A 508 -27.03 -15.05 3.42
C LEU A 508 -27.51 -14.01 2.41
N LYS A 509 -27.69 -14.39 1.13
CA LYS A 509 -28.22 -13.48 0.09
C LYS A 509 -29.61 -12.96 0.45
N ALA A 510 -30.52 -13.83 0.90
CA ALA A 510 -31.85 -13.42 1.31
C ALA A 510 -31.86 -12.45 2.50
N ARG A 511 -30.95 -12.65 3.48
CA ARG A 511 -30.78 -11.73 4.62
C ARG A 511 -30.14 -10.41 4.18
N PHE A 512 -29.11 -10.44 3.32
CA PHE A 512 -28.48 -9.23 2.79
C PHE A 512 -29.49 -8.32 2.08
N ALA A 513 -30.29 -8.89 1.17
CA ALA A 513 -31.34 -8.17 0.45
C ALA A 513 -32.41 -7.54 1.38
N ALA A 514 -32.69 -8.16 2.54
CA ALA A 514 -33.60 -7.58 3.54
C ALA A 514 -32.92 -6.49 4.42
N ALA A 515 -31.64 -6.70 4.77
CA ALA A 515 -30.98 -5.96 5.85
C ALA A 515 -30.11 -4.78 5.39
N PHE A 516 -29.54 -4.78 4.18
CA PHE A 516 -28.56 -3.77 3.75
C PHE A 516 -29.13 -2.61 2.90
N TRP A 517 -30.23 -2.79 2.18
CA TRP A 517 -30.70 -1.78 1.21
C TRP A 517 -31.29 -0.51 1.83
N ILE A 518 -30.88 0.65 1.32
CA ILE A 518 -31.40 1.97 1.65
C ILE A 518 -32.18 2.51 0.44
N ASP A 519 -33.44 2.89 0.65
CA ASP A 519 -34.27 3.59 -0.34
C ASP A 519 -33.99 5.09 -0.34
N GLU A 520 -33.53 5.63 -1.46
CA GLU A 520 -33.32 7.08 -1.68
C GLU A 520 -33.99 7.51 -3.00
N PRO A 521 -34.52 8.74 -3.14
CA PRO A 521 -35.11 9.23 -4.40
C PRO A 521 -34.18 9.21 -5.62
N ALA A 522 -32.86 9.14 -5.43
CA ALA A 522 -31.87 8.94 -6.50
C ALA A 522 -31.74 7.48 -6.98
N GLY A 523 -32.52 6.56 -6.40
CA GLY A 523 -32.40 5.11 -6.54
C GLY A 523 -31.84 4.48 -5.27
N ALA A 524 -32.26 3.25 -4.97
CA ALA A 524 -31.78 2.51 -3.81
C ALA A 524 -30.29 2.10 -3.95
N TYR A 525 -29.61 1.88 -2.82
CA TYR A 525 -28.23 1.38 -2.74
C TYR A 525 -28.00 0.53 -1.48
N PRO A 526 -27.01 -0.38 -1.47
CA PRO A 526 -26.60 -1.07 -0.24
C PRO A 526 -25.90 -0.12 0.73
N ALA A 527 -26.23 -0.20 2.02
CA ALA A 527 -25.46 0.40 3.11
C ALA A 527 -24.00 -0.09 3.07
N VAL A 528 -23.05 0.75 3.52
CA VAL A 528 -21.63 0.32 3.65
C VAL A 528 -21.49 -0.74 4.75
N ALA A 529 -22.28 -0.63 5.82
CA ALA A 529 -22.26 -1.56 6.94
C ALA A 529 -23.60 -1.62 7.67
N LEU A 530 -23.74 -2.63 8.54
CA LEU A 530 -24.60 -2.57 9.73
C LEU A 530 -23.73 -2.30 10.96
N ASP A 531 -24.25 -1.49 11.89
CA ASP A 531 -23.59 -1.19 13.17
C ASP A 531 -24.01 -2.16 14.31
N ALA A 532 -23.50 -1.92 15.52
CA ALA A 532 -23.84 -2.65 16.75
C ALA A 532 -25.34 -2.74 17.10
N ALA A 533 -26.17 -1.85 16.54
CA ALA A 533 -27.63 -1.84 16.71
C ALA A 533 -28.36 -2.33 15.44
N LYS A 534 -27.62 -2.95 14.51
CA LYS A 534 -28.02 -3.44 13.18
C LYS A 534 -28.69 -2.36 12.33
N ARG A 535 -28.28 -1.11 12.51
CA ARG A 535 -28.71 0.07 11.73
C ARG A 535 -27.84 0.19 10.46
N LYS A 536 -28.49 0.49 9.34
CA LYS A 536 -27.87 0.70 8.02
C LYS A 536 -27.01 1.97 7.98
N VAL A 537 -25.69 1.82 7.97
CA VAL A 537 -24.74 2.95 7.84
C VAL A 537 -24.84 3.53 6.42
N ASP A 538 -25.24 4.80 6.31
CA ASP A 538 -25.84 5.37 5.10
C ASP A 538 -24.87 6.10 4.15
N THR A 539 -23.58 6.14 4.48
CA THR A 539 -22.56 6.71 3.59
C THR A 539 -22.36 5.88 2.34
N VAL A 540 -22.54 6.52 1.18
CA VAL A 540 -22.21 5.93 -0.12
C VAL A 540 -20.67 5.88 -0.27
N THR A 541 -20.15 4.67 -0.41
CA THR A 541 -18.71 4.37 -0.54
C THR A 541 -18.45 3.47 -1.75
N SER A 542 -17.18 3.29 -2.10
CA SER A 542 -16.79 2.33 -3.15
C SER A 542 -17.06 0.86 -2.80
N ASN A 543 -17.29 0.50 -1.52
CA ASN A 543 -17.50 -0.87 -1.05
C ASN A 543 -18.59 -1.61 -1.84
N ILE A 544 -19.64 -0.91 -2.29
CA ILE A 544 -20.73 -1.48 -3.10
C ILE A 544 -20.23 -2.09 -4.42
N GLY A 545 -19.11 -1.61 -4.97
CA GLY A 545 -18.51 -2.15 -6.19
C GLY A 545 -17.85 -3.52 -6.01
N HIS A 546 -17.54 -3.91 -4.77
CA HIS A 546 -17.01 -5.23 -4.44
C HIS A 546 -18.11 -6.30 -4.33
N LEU A 547 -19.39 -5.90 -4.35
CA LEU A 547 -20.54 -6.81 -4.41
C LEU A 547 -20.74 -7.38 -5.83
N LEU A 548 -20.34 -6.64 -6.86
CA LEU A 548 -20.45 -7.04 -8.26
C LEU A 548 -19.51 -8.22 -8.57
N GLY A 549 -19.98 -9.18 -9.35
CA GLY A 549 -19.26 -10.41 -9.69
C GLY A 549 -19.27 -11.48 -8.57
N THR A 550 -19.82 -11.17 -7.39
CA THR A 550 -19.98 -12.17 -6.31
C THR A 550 -21.23 -13.04 -6.49
N GLY A 551 -22.27 -12.50 -7.13
CA GLY A 551 -23.60 -13.11 -7.21
C GLY A 551 -24.53 -12.83 -6.01
N ILE A 552 -24.07 -12.07 -5.00
CA ILE A 552 -24.94 -11.70 -3.85
C ILE A 552 -26.08 -10.75 -4.28
N LEU A 553 -25.88 -9.98 -5.34
CA LEU A 553 -26.89 -9.10 -5.93
C LEU A 553 -27.73 -9.83 -6.98
N ASP A 554 -28.96 -9.35 -7.21
CA ASP A 554 -29.77 -9.68 -8.39
C ASP A 554 -29.56 -8.65 -9.54
N PRO A 555 -29.89 -8.97 -10.81
CA PRO A 555 -29.51 -8.13 -11.95
C PRO A 555 -30.01 -6.67 -11.91
N GLU A 556 -31.17 -6.41 -11.29
CA GLU A 556 -31.70 -5.04 -11.10
C GLU A 556 -30.93 -4.26 -10.02
N GLU A 557 -30.48 -4.96 -8.97
CA GLU A 557 -29.64 -4.44 -7.90
C GLU A 557 -28.22 -4.11 -8.40
N SER A 558 -27.60 -5.03 -9.15
CA SER A 558 -26.32 -4.79 -9.81
C SER A 558 -26.38 -3.57 -10.73
N ALA A 559 -27.47 -3.39 -11.47
CA ALA A 559 -27.65 -2.22 -12.34
C ALA A 559 -27.82 -0.90 -11.54
N LEU A 560 -28.37 -0.93 -10.33
CA LEU A 560 -28.40 0.22 -9.42
C LEU A 560 -26.99 0.58 -8.92
N VAL A 561 -26.21 -0.43 -8.51
CA VAL A 561 -24.82 -0.28 -8.07
C VAL A 561 -23.94 0.25 -9.22
N ALA A 562 -24.01 -0.34 -10.41
CA ALA A 562 -23.21 0.05 -11.57
C ALA A 562 -23.38 1.54 -11.92
N ARG A 563 -24.62 2.03 -12.00
CA ARG A 563 -24.92 3.44 -12.23
C ARG A 563 -24.43 4.38 -11.12
N ARG A 564 -24.34 3.90 -9.87
CA ARG A 564 -23.84 4.69 -8.74
C ARG A 564 -22.32 4.84 -8.79
N LEU A 565 -21.58 3.78 -9.13
CA LEU A 565 -20.12 3.79 -9.21
C LEU A 565 -19.58 4.82 -10.21
N VAL A 566 -20.29 5.02 -11.34
CA VAL A 566 -19.89 5.99 -12.38
C VAL A 566 -20.47 7.39 -12.20
N SER A 567 -21.20 7.65 -11.11
CA SER A 567 -21.71 8.98 -10.80
C SER A 567 -20.54 9.95 -10.46
N PRO A 568 -20.67 11.26 -10.72
CA PRO A 568 -19.56 12.20 -10.53
C PRO A 568 -19.14 12.37 -9.06
N GLU A 569 -19.96 11.92 -8.11
CA GLU A 569 -19.67 11.90 -6.68
C GLU A 569 -18.70 10.77 -6.30
N LEU A 570 -18.73 9.61 -6.97
CA LEU A 570 -17.77 8.52 -6.78
C LEU A 570 -16.66 8.48 -7.83
N SER A 571 -16.98 8.66 -9.11
CA SER A 571 -16.02 8.66 -10.20
C SER A 571 -15.28 10.00 -10.28
N SER A 572 -13.98 10.02 -9.98
CA SER A 572 -13.17 11.25 -10.05
C SER A 572 -12.68 11.61 -11.45
N GLY A 573 -12.79 10.69 -12.41
CA GLY A 573 -12.04 10.73 -13.67
C GLY A 573 -10.59 10.24 -13.54
N TYR A 574 -10.13 9.91 -12.32
CA TYR A 574 -8.87 9.23 -12.02
C TYR A 574 -9.05 7.88 -11.30
N GLY A 575 -10.29 7.40 -11.19
CA GLY A 575 -10.71 6.15 -10.53
C GLY A 575 -11.94 6.35 -9.65
N LEU A 576 -12.25 5.36 -8.80
CA LEU A 576 -13.29 5.48 -7.77
C LEU A 576 -12.73 6.14 -6.50
N ARG A 577 -13.44 7.14 -5.99
CA ARG A 577 -13.26 7.61 -4.62
C ARG A 577 -13.75 6.56 -3.65
N THR A 578 -13.04 6.42 -2.55
CA THR A 578 -13.44 5.57 -1.42
C THR A 578 -14.76 6.01 -0.78
N MET A 579 -15.14 7.28 -0.96
CA MET A 579 -16.34 7.89 -0.39
C MET A 579 -16.97 8.91 -1.34
N SER A 580 -18.30 8.99 -1.35
CA SER A 580 -19.05 9.98 -2.13
C SER A 580 -18.83 11.41 -1.61
N THR A 581 -18.67 12.36 -2.53
CA THR A 581 -18.55 13.81 -2.23
C THR A 581 -19.74 14.40 -1.48
N ASP A 582 -20.88 13.71 -1.44
CA ASP A 582 -22.11 14.10 -0.73
C ASP A 582 -22.10 13.78 0.77
N SER A 583 -21.01 13.18 1.28
CA SER A 583 -20.86 12.74 2.66
C SER A 583 -20.11 13.80 3.47
N ALA A 584 -20.55 14.15 4.68
CA ALA A 584 -19.96 15.25 5.44
C ALA A 584 -18.49 14.99 5.87
N GLY A 585 -18.11 13.72 6.01
CA GLY A 585 -16.73 13.30 6.24
C GLY A 585 -15.89 13.08 4.98
N TYR A 586 -16.36 13.48 3.79
CA TYR A 586 -15.56 13.42 2.56
C TYR A 586 -14.39 14.42 2.60
N TRP A 587 -13.18 13.92 2.34
CA TRP A 587 -12.01 14.73 2.05
C TRP A 587 -11.12 14.04 1.00
N PRO A 588 -10.72 14.71 -0.10
CA PRO A 588 -9.97 14.08 -1.19
C PRO A 588 -8.61 13.50 -0.75
N LEU A 589 -8.05 13.98 0.36
CA LEU A 589 -6.83 13.46 0.98
C LEU A 589 -7.09 12.73 2.32
N SER A 590 -8.31 12.22 2.59
CA SER A 590 -8.50 11.21 3.64
C SER A 590 -8.19 9.82 3.08
N TYR A 591 -7.47 9.01 3.87
CA TYR A 591 -6.93 7.71 3.49
C TYR A 591 -8.02 6.75 2.98
N HIS A 592 -9.15 6.66 3.69
CA HIS A 592 -10.35 5.93 3.27
C HIS A 592 -11.63 6.78 3.17
N GLY A 593 -11.56 8.07 3.52
CA GLY A 593 -12.68 9.02 3.48
C GLY A 593 -12.75 9.90 2.24
N GLY A 594 -12.16 9.51 1.10
CA GLY A 594 -12.31 10.26 -0.15
C GLY A 594 -11.19 10.15 -1.19
N SER A 595 -10.03 9.58 -0.82
CA SER A 595 -8.98 9.21 -1.78
C SER A 595 -9.45 8.21 -2.83
N VAL A 596 -8.63 8.00 -3.86
CA VAL A 596 -8.82 6.98 -4.90
C VAL A 596 -7.77 5.89 -4.76
N TRP A 597 -8.20 4.62 -4.72
CA TRP A 597 -7.33 3.45 -4.69
C TRP A 597 -7.42 2.69 -6.02
N ALA A 598 -6.28 2.28 -6.55
CA ALA A 598 -6.23 1.61 -7.86
C ALA A 598 -6.77 0.16 -7.80
N HIS A 599 -6.56 -0.55 -6.69
CA HIS A 599 -7.06 -1.91 -6.50
C HIS A 599 -8.60 -1.93 -6.34
N ASP A 600 -9.16 -1.06 -5.50
CA ASP A 600 -10.61 -0.85 -5.29
C ASP A 600 -11.33 -0.61 -6.63
N THR A 601 -10.84 0.38 -7.38
CA THR A 601 -11.34 0.69 -8.72
C THR A 601 -11.25 -0.53 -9.66
N ALA A 602 -10.17 -1.32 -9.58
CA ALA A 602 -9.98 -2.52 -10.42
C ALA A 602 -10.88 -3.69 -10.02
N ILE A 603 -11.26 -3.83 -8.75
CA ILE A 603 -12.26 -4.81 -8.28
C ILE A 603 -13.62 -4.45 -8.87
N ALA A 604 -14.03 -3.18 -8.75
CA ALA A 604 -15.27 -2.69 -9.35
C ALA A 604 -15.30 -2.88 -10.88
N ILE A 605 -14.22 -2.54 -11.60
CA ILE A 605 -14.08 -2.79 -13.05
C ILE A 605 -14.25 -4.27 -13.38
N SER A 606 -13.68 -5.17 -12.57
CA SER A 606 -13.76 -6.62 -12.78
C SER A 606 -15.20 -7.14 -12.59
N GLY A 607 -15.90 -6.69 -11.54
CA GLY A 607 -17.30 -7.03 -11.30
C GLY A 607 -18.25 -6.49 -12.38
N LEU A 608 -18.08 -5.22 -12.76
CA LEU A 608 -18.84 -4.58 -13.85
C LEU A 608 -18.67 -5.34 -15.18
N ALA A 609 -17.43 -5.66 -15.56
CA ALA A 609 -17.14 -6.42 -16.78
C ALA A 609 -17.66 -7.86 -16.72
N ALA A 610 -17.59 -8.52 -15.55
CA ALA A 610 -18.10 -9.87 -15.37
C ALA A 610 -19.63 -9.95 -15.58
N GLU A 611 -20.38 -8.96 -15.08
CA GLU A 611 -21.85 -8.89 -15.18
C GLU A 611 -22.36 -8.19 -16.46
N GLY A 612 -21.48 -7.54 -17.23
CA GLY A 612 -21.78 -7.01 -18.57
C GLY A 612 -21.95 -5.49 -18.66
N PHE A 613 -21.72 -4.75 -17.57
CA PHE A 613 -21.72 -3.28 -17.49
C PHE A 613 -20.45 -2.70 -18.13
N ARG A 614 -20.31 -2.89 -19.44
CA ARG A 614 -19.10 -2.56 -20.22
C ARG A 614 -18.82 -1.08 -20.31
N GLU A 615 -19.85 -0.24 -20.45
CA GLU A 615 -19.68 1.20 -20.56
C GLU A 615 -19.15 1.77 -19.23
N GLU A 616 -19.69 1.29 -18.12
CA GLU A 616 -19.28 1.65 -16.77
C GLU A 616 -17.87 1.14 -16.43
N ALA A 617 -17.55 -0.12 -16.76
CA ALA A 617 -16.21 -0.68 -16.61
C ALA A 617 -15.18 0.09 -17.45
N GLY A 618 -15.56 0.49 -18.67
CA GLY A 618 -14.74 1.29 -19.57
C GLY A 618 -14.41 2.67 -18.98
N GLN A 619 -15.40 3.40 -18.49
CA GLN A 619 -15.22 4.71 -17.86
C GLN A 619 -14.22 4.67 -16.69
N LEU A 620 -14.35 3.69 -15.79
CA LEU A 620 -13.44 3.56 -14.66
C LEU A 620 -12.03 3.11 -15.09
N ALA A 621 -11.92 2.22 -16.08
CA ALA A 621 -10.64 1.80 -16.64
C ALA A 621 -9.90 2.95 -17.33
N ASP A 622 -10.60 3.82 -18.07
CA ASP A 622 -10.03 5.03 -18.66
C ASP A 622 -9.57 6.04 -17.61
N GLY A 623 -10.26 6.12 -16.47
CA GLY A 623 -9.83 6.90 -15.31
C GLY A 623 -8.51 6.38 -14.71
N LEU A 624 -8.36 5.07 -14.52
CA LEU A 624 -7.10 4.48 -14.08
C LEU A 624 -5.97 4.66 -15.10
N LEU A 625 -6.26 4.63 -16.41
CA LEU A 625 -5.27 4.91 -17.45
C LEU A 625 -4.81 6.38 -17.45
N ALA A 626 -5.71 7.32 -17.16
CA ALA A 626 -5.37 8.72 -16.94
C ALA A 626 -4.52 8.92 -15.67
N ALA A 627 -4.87 8.22 -14.58
CA ALA A 627 -4.09 8.25 -13.34
C ALA A 627 -2.68 7.68 -13.52
N ALA A 628 -2.56 6.52 -14.20
CA ALA A 628 -1.29 5.87 -14.48
C ALA A 628 -0.35 6.76 -15.30
N GLN A 629 -0.88 7.51 -16.28
CA GLN A 629 -0.09 8.49 -17.03
C GLN A 629 0.45 9.61 -16.12
N GLY A 630 -0.35 10.12 -15.18
CA GLY A 630 0.06 11.15 -14.21
C GLY A 630 1.20 10.69 -13.28
N PHE A 631 1.20 9.42 -12.86
CA PHE A 631 2.24 8.85 -11.99
C PHE A 631 3.42 8.20 -12.74
N ALA A 632 3.61 8.52 -14.02
CA ALA A 632 4.63 7.93 -14.89
C ALA A 632 4.61 6.39 -14.86
N TYR A 633 3.41 5.83 -14.90
CA TYR A 633 3.07 4.40 -14.96
C TYR A 633 3.43 3.54 -13.74
N ARG A 634 4.15 4.08 -12.74
CA ARG A 634 4.23 3.48 -11.39
C ARG A 634 3.12 4.09 -10.54
N MET A 635 1.95 3.44 -10.56
CA MET A 635 0.83 3.81 -9.68
C MET A 635 1.26 3.81 -8.20
N PRO A 636 0.83 4.79 -7.41
CA PRO A 636 0.89 4.71 -5.96
C PRO A 636 -0.17 3.73 -5.44
N GLU A 637 -0.13 3.50 -4.14
CA GLU A 637 -1.16 2.86 -3.34
C GLU A 637 -2.52 3.54 -3.49
N LEU A 638 -2.55 4.83 -3.18
CA LEU A 638 -3.69 5.73 -3.29
C LEU A 638 -3.28 7.11 -3.82
N HIS A 639 -4.22 7.85 -4.39
CA HIS A 639 -4.08 9.25 -4.79
C HIS A 639 -5.31 10.08 -4.42
N SER A 640 -5.24 11.40 -4.64
CA SER A 640 -6.29 12.32 -4.20
C SER A 640 -7.63 12.12 -4.91
N GLY A 641 -8.73 12.38 -4.21
CA GLY A 641 -10.11 12.38 -4.74
C GLY A 641 -10.50 13.57 -5.61
N ASP A 642 -9.61 14.54 -5.83
CA ASP A 642 -9.85 15.70 -6.70
C ASP A 642 -10.27 15.25 -8.11
N SER A 643 -11.23 15.95 -8.72
CA SER A 643 -11.75 15.54 -10.04
C SER A 643 -10.82 15.94 -11.19
N ALA A 644 -10.89 15.20 -12.29
CA ALA A 644 -10.26 15.55 -13.56
C ALA A 644 -10.79 16.86 -14.19
N GLU A 645 -11.89 17.43 -13.66
CA GLU A 645 -12.36 18.77 -14.01
C GLU A 645 -11.67 19.87 -13.19
N GLN A 646 -11.16 19.54 -11.99
CA GLN A 646 -10.49 20.44 -11.06
C GLN A 646 -8.96 20.44 -11.23
N SER A 647 -8.37 19.28 -11.54
CA SER A 647 -6.94 19.11 -11.79
C SER A 647 -6.70 18.36 -13.09
N SER A 648 -5.68 18.77 -13.85
CA SER A 648 -5.28 18.12 -15.12
C SER A 648 -4.33 16.92 -14.94
N SER A 649 -4.01 16.57 -13.70
CA SER A 649 -3.26 15.38 -13.29
C SER A 649 -3.82 14.89 -11.94
N PRO A 650 -3.80 13.58 -11.63
CA PRO A 650 -4.05 13.13 -10.26
C PRO A 650 -3.05 13.81 -9.31
N ILE A 651 -3.52 14.20 -8.13
CA ILE A 651 -2.69 14.77 -7.07
C ILE A 651 -2.15 13.61 -6.21
N PRO A 652 -0.83 13.52 -5.93
CA PRO A 652 -0.29 12.45 -5.10
C PRO A 652 -0.84 12.49 -3.68
N TYR A 653 -1.18 11.33 -3.11
CA TYR A 653 -1.41 11.26 -1.66
C TYR A 653 -0.07 11.36 -0.91
N PRO A 654 0.04 12.18 0.15
CA PRO A 654 1.28 12.47 0.88
C PRO A 654 2.27 11.32 1.07
N ALA A 655 1.81 10.21 1.64
CA ALA A 655 2.67 9.13 2.13
C ALA A 655 2.30 7.74 1.55
N ALA A 656 1.76 7.70 0.33
CA ALA A 656 1.34 6.47 -0.34
C ALA A 656 2.51 5.55 -0.68
N CYS A 657 2.38 4.25 -0.41
CA CYS A 657 3.32 3.23 -0.87
C CYS A 657 3.44 3.26 -2.40
N ARG A 658 4.65 3.10 -2.93
CA ARG A 658 4.93 3.20 -4.37
C ARG A 658 6.22 2.47 -4.74
N PRO A 659 6.19 1.24 -5.28
CA PRO A 659 5.02 0.50 -5.71
C PRO A 659 4.27 -0.21 -4.56
N GLN A 660 3.05 -0.64 -4.87
CA GLN A 660 2.22 -1.51 -4.04
C GLN A 660 1.64 -2.64 -4.93
N ALA A 661 1.56 -3.87 -4.42
CA ALA A 661 1.25 -5.06 -5.20
C ALA A 661 -0.14 -5.02 -5.84
N TRP A 662 -1.20 -4.76 -5.07
CA TRP A 662 -2.56 -4.74 -5.63
C TRP A 662 -2.81 -3.57 -6.61
N SER A 663 -2.12 -2.43 -6.42
CA SER A 663 -2.22 -1.25 -7.31
C SER A 663 -1.37 -1.38 -8.58
N ALA A 664 -0.37 -2.26 -8.59
CA ALA A 664 0.27 -2.74 -9.81
C ALA A 664 -0.57 -3.84 -10.50
N ALA A 665 -1.09 -4.82 -9.74
CA ALA A 665 -1.92 -5.90 -10.26
C ALA A 665 -3.24 -5.40 -10.90
N ALA A 666 -3.75 -4.24 -10.46
CA ALA A 666 -4.85 -3.51 -11.09
C ALA A 666 -4.68 -3.33 -12.62
N ALA A 667 -3.46 -3.21 -13.15
CA ALA A 667 -3.20 -3.13 -14.58
C ALA A 667 -3.64 -4.41 -15.34
N VAL A 668 -3.46 -5.57 -14.70
CA VAL A 668 -3.79 -6.90 -15.24
C VAL A 668 -5.28 -7.20 -15.11
N ALA A 669 -5.92 -6.72 -14.03
CA ALA A 669 -7.38 -6.72 -13.92
C ALA A 669 -8.03 -5.85 -15.02
N VAL A 670 -7.53 -4.64 -15.27
CA VAL A 670 -8.00 -3.77 -16.37
C VAL A 670 -7.80 -4.43 -17.74
N LEU A 671 -6.65 -5.05 -18.00
CA LEU A 671 -6.42 -5.83 -19.22
C LEU A 671 -7.43 -6.97 -19.38
N SER A 672 -7.72 -7.69 -18.29
CA SER A 672 -8.62 -8.85 -18.28
C SER A 672 -10.09 -8.45 -18.51
N ALA A 673 -10.51 -7.31 -17.95
CA ALA A 673 -11.81 -6.72 -18.19
C ALA A 673 -11.98 -6.26 -19.65
N ARG A 674 -10.97 -5.56 -20.21
CA ARG A 674 -10.99 -5.14 -21.63
C ARG A 674 -10.92 -6.32 -22.61
N LEU A 675 -10.36 -7.47 -22.22
CA LEU A 675 -10.38 -8.72 -22.98
C LEU A 675 -11.60 -9.62 -22.71
N GLY A 676 -12.42 -9.31 -21.69
CA GLY A 676 -13.56 -10.13 -21.28
C GLY A 676 -13.17 -11.57 -20.91
N LEU A 677 -12.06 -11.77 -20.21
CA LEU A 677 -11.53 -13.10 -19.89
C LEU A 677 -12.40 -13.82 -18.84
N ARG A 678 -12.82 -15.07 -19.13
CA ARG A 678 -13.41 -15.98 -18.13
C ARG A 678 -12.80 -17.38 -18.24
N ALA A 679 -12.37 -17.96 -17.11
CA ALA A 679 -11.68 -19.25 -17.06
C ALA A 679 -12.54 -20.33 -16.39
N ASP A 680 -12.61 -21.52 -17.01
CA ASP A 680 -13.25 -22.73 -16.49
C ASP A 680 -12.45 -23.96 -16.96
N ALA A 681 -11.22 -24.09 -16.44
CA ALA A 681 -10.30 -25.19 -16.70
C ALA A 681 -10.89 -26.58 -16.41
N PRO A 682 -11.74 -26.80 -15.38
CA PRO A 682 -12.45 -28.07 -15.19
C PRO A 682 -13.33 -28.47 -16.39
N ALA A 683 -13.85 -27.51 -17.15
CA ALA A 683 -14.59 -27.76 -18.40
C ALA A 683 -13.76 -27.49 -19.68
N GLY A 684 -12.46 -27.19 -19.54
CA GLY A 684 -11.53 -26.93 -20.64
C GLY A 684 -11.78 -25.60 -21.39
N ARG A 685 -12.47 -24.62 -20.80
CA ARG A 685 -12.83 -23.35 -21.45
C ARG A 685 -12.04 -22.15 -20.92
N LEU A 686 -11.51 -21.36 -21.86
CA LEU A 686 -11.13 -19.97 -21.64
C LEU A 686 -11.95 -19.15 -22.63
N GLU A 687 -12.88 -18.35 -22.12
CA GLU A 687 -13.69 -17.41 -22.90
C GLU A 687 -12.98 -16.07 -22.99
N VAL A 688 -13.15 -15.40 -24.14
CA VAL A 688 -12.59 -14.08 -24.46
C VAL A 688 -13.68 -13.33 -25.20
N ASP A 689 -14.20 -12.26 -24.59
CA ASP A 689 -15.33 -11.47 -25.12
C ASP A 689 -14.96 -9.97 -25.03
N PRO A 690 -14.04 -9.50 -25.90
CA PRO A 690 -13.32 -8.26 -25.73
C PRO A 690 -14.22 -7.03 -25.89
N ASP A 691 -13.92 -5.99 -25.11
CA ASP A 691 -14.57 -4.69 -25.21
C ASP A 691 -14.22 -4.00 -26.55
N PRO A 692 -15.21 -3.72 -27.43
CA PRO A 692 -14.96 -3.03 -28.69
C PRO A 692 -14.38 -1.61 -28.53
N GLY A 693 -14.53 -0.99 -27.35
CA GLY A 693 -13.93 0.29 -27.01
C GLY A 693 -12.43 0.24 -26.71
N ALA A 694 -11.86 -0.94 -26.44
CA ALA A 694 -10.47 -1.10 -26.02
C ALA A 694 -9.42 -0.88 -27.12
N GLY A 695 -9.85 -0.89 -28.39
CA GLY A 695 -8.96 -0.98 -29.54
C GLY A 695 -8.29 -2.36 -29.66
N SER A 696 -7.34 -2.50 -30.60
CA SER A 696 -6.66 -3.78 -30.81
C SER A 696 -5.76 -4.15 -29.63
N ILE A 697 -5.85 -5.38 -29.13
CA ILE A 697 -5.03 -5.90 -28.03
C ILE A 697 -4.38 -7.22 -28.48
N ARG A 698 -3.04 -7.23 -28.55
CA ARG A 698 -2.23 -8.45 -28.64
C ARG A 698 -1.56 -8.71 -27.30
N VAL A 699 -1.67 -9.93 -26.79
CA VAL A 699 -0.98 -10.38 -25.58
C VAL A 699 -0.27 -11.69 -25.84
N GLU A 700 0.96 -11.79 -25.37
CA GLU A 700 1.78 -12.99 -25.39
C GLU A 700 2.10 -13.40 -23.94
N GLY A 701 2.07 -14.70 -23.65
CA GLY A 701 2.41 -15.22 -22.33
C GLY A 701 1.33 -15.15 -21.24
N LEU A 702 0.05 -14.96 -21.58
CA LEU A 702 -1.04 -15.34 -20.66
C LEU A 702 -0.99 -16.86 -20.41
N ARG A 703 -1.53 -17.34 -19.28
CA ARG A 703 -1.55 -18.76 -18.92
C ARG A 703 -2.96 -19.25 -18.59
N PHE A 704 -3.25 -20.48 -18.98
CA PHE A 704 -4.49 -21.19 -18.63
C PHE A 704 -4.23 -22.70 -18.63
N ALA A 705 -4.63 -23.41 -17.57
CA ALA A 705 -4.34 -24.84 -17.37
C ALA A 705 -2.85 -25.18 -17.62
N GLY A 706 -1.96 -24.51 -16.88
CA GLY A 706 -0.50 -24.67 -16.96
C GLY A 706 0.15 -24.31 -18.30
N SER A 707 -0.62 -23.79 -19.27
CA SER A 707 -0.19 -23.65 -20.67
C SER A 707 -0.25 -22.19 -21.15
N PRO A 708 0.73 -21.70 -21.93
CA PRO A 708 0.65 -20.38 -22.57
C PRO A 708 -0.55 -20.23 -23.52
N ARG A 709 -1.09 -19.01 -23.61
CA ARG A 709 -2.20 -18.60 -24.47
C ARG A 709 -1.92 -17.21 -25.04
N ASP A 710 -1.36 -17.15 -26.23
CA ASP A 710 -1.20 -15.87 -26.93
C ASP A 710 -2.54 -15.48 -27.58
N LEU A 711 -2.97 -14.23 -27.39
CA LEU A 711 -4.24 -13.70 -27.85
C LEU A 711 -4.05 -12.49 -28.78
N THR A 712 -5.01 -12.27 -29.68
CA THR A 712 -5.14 -11.05 -30.46
C THR A 712 -6.62 -10.77 -30.66
N ALA A 713 -7.06 -9.60 -30.20
CA ALA A 713 -8.42 -9.04 -30.28
C ALA A 713 -8.38 -7.71 -31.04
#